data_AF-A0A8H4R6G6-F1
#
_entry.id   AF-A0A8H4R6G6-F1
#
_cell.length_a   1.000
_cell.length_b   1.000
_cell.length_c   1.000
_cell.angle_alpha   90.00
_cell.angle_beta   90.00
_cell.angle_gamma   90.00
#
_symmetry.space_group_name_H-M   'P 1'
#
loop_
_entity.id
_entity.type
_entity.pdbx_description
1 polymer ?
#
loop_
_entity_poly.entity_id
_entity_poly.type
_entity_poly.pdbx_seq_one_letter_code
_entity_poly.pdbx_strand_id
1 'polypeptide(L)'
;MKTSGFFGGALAAVLYSVQTVVAQDFAASHGIYTEPNTKITFYTSTQSNGNITGDGEFSTVSWGGFTFGMALPANALTVDTHEYIGLIIGSTPTGKGGWSGIVQGDNGGASMPNHLMLLAWPTGVGDQIATSFRYSSGYQPPTPYKGSAKLTQMYSSVNATNWVLIYRCQNCFVFDDPSQTLSNVSTSKGAFEQGWAQSFVAPTDPKNPNSDFAQHNNGMGEFAIQVKSATHTSYASWTTITGTNAPTSTPTAVPTSTSISAVPVPTQTSYDYIVVGAGAGGIPMADKLSAAGKSVLLIEKGIASSARWGGTLRPENGWLDGYNLTWFDIPGECNRIWNGGAPGVACTDTDQMAGCVLGGGTAVNAGLWWKPNPSDWDENFPAGWKAKDMAPATQRVFSRIPGTDHSSMDGVRYMQSGFDVITKGLAAANWSSVTANDVPSQKNRTYAHAPHMFSNGERGGPMATYLVSANGRNNFHLWLNTSVERINRVGGHAVSLDVIATNNGGRVGTVNLTSVTGRVVLSAGAFGTPKLLFRSGIGPVDQLQTVKSSVDGPTMLAQKDWITLPVGYNLNDHLNTDTVISHPNVSYYDWPAAWLTPIKDDATNYLTKRIGPLAQAAPNIGPIMWEEIKGPDGINRHMQWQARVEGSRGIPNGNSMTLSLYLGRGEVSRGRTTIQKGLNMVVSTIPYGDPNDLATVGTAIDNMVAALKTVPGLTWNLPPPGQNGSEYLKTIDLNYANCCGY
;
A
#
# COMPACT_ATOMS: atom_id res chain seq x y z
N MET A 1 34.18 67.55 15.76
CA MET A 1 32.77 67.91 15.51
C MET A 1 31.97 66.62 15.49
N LYS A 2 31.27 66.32 16.59
CA LYS A 2 29.81 66.51 16.76
C LYS A 2 29.02 65.41 16.01
N THR A 3 28.70 64.28 16.65
CA THR A 3 27.55 63.99 17.56
C THR A 3 26.22 63.69 16.85
N SER A 4 25.76 62.45 17.04
CA SER A 4 24.40 62.00 17.47
C SER A 4 23.21 62.22 16.52
N GLY A 5 22.15 61.39 16.48
CA GLY A 5 21.68 60.24 17.27
C GLY A 5 20.56 59.54 16.47
N PHE A 6 20.28 58.25 16.68
CA PHE A 6 19.21 57.71 17.55
C PHE A 6 17.78 58.17 17.18
N PHE A 7 16.86 57.17 17.08
CA PHE A 7 15.45 57.16 16.65
C PHE A 7 15.20 56.83 15.16
N GLY A 8 14.49 55.77 14.76
CA GLY A 8 13.62 54.89 15.54
C GLY A 8 13.47 53.49 14.91
N GLY A 9 13.71 52.47 15.73
CA GLY A 9 13.02 51.20 15.59
C GLY A 9 11.55 51.40 15.96
N ALA A 10 10.67 51.35 14.96
CA ALA A 10 9.23 51.17 15.09
C ALA A 10 8.57 51.10 13.69
N LEU A 11 9.09 50.27 12.77
CA LEU A 11 8.41 50.01 11.49
C LEU A 11 8.62 48.59 10.95
N ALA A 12 8.68 47.62 11.88
CA ALA A 12 8.60 46.19 11.60
C ALA A 12 7.57 45.49 12.51
N ALA A 13 6.51 46.21 12.88
CA ALA A 13 5.42 45.71 13.72
C ALA A 13 4.02 46.09 13.17
N VAL A 14 3.90 46.48 11.89
CA VAL A 14 2.61 46.83 11.25
C VAL A 14 2.47 46.17 9.87
N LEU A 15 2.94 44.92 9.73
CA LEU A 15 2.48 43.99 8.68
C LEU A 15 2.14 42.60 9.27
N TYR A 16 1.84 42.55 10.57
CA TYR A 16 1.24 41.39 11.24
C TYR A 16 -0.28 41.49 11.32
N SER A 17 -0.90 42.04 10.28
CA SER A 17 -2.35 42.15 10.16
C SER A 17 -2.80 42.23 8.70
N VAL A 18 -2.27 41.33 7.86
CA VAL A 18 -2.99 40.69 6.73
C VAL A 18 -2.29 39.35 6.50
N GLN A 19 -2.50 38.36 7.39
CA GLN A 19 -2.37 36.97 6.96
C GLN A 19 -3.58 36.67 6.10
N THR A 20 -3.55 37.04 4.83
CA THR A 20 -4.17 36.16 3.83
C THR A 20 -3.22 34.97 3.76
N VAL A 21 -3.48 33.97 4.59
CA VAL A 21 -3.14 32.59 4.22
C VAL A 21 -3.69 32.46 2.80
N VAL A 22 -2.82 32.26 1.82
CA VAL A 22 -3.27 31.96 0.47
C VAL A 22 -3.96 30.61 0.61
N ALA A 23 -5.29 30.63 0.67
CA ALA A 23 -6.07 29.43 0.82
C ALA A 23 -5.66 28.47 -0.31
N GLN A 24 -5.44 27.21 0.02
CA GLN A 24 -5.17 26.18 -0.97
C GLN A 24 -6.43 25.98 -1.79
N ASP A 25 -6.45 26.56 -2.98
CA ASP A 25 -7.60 26.51 -3.88
C ASP A 25 -7.21 25.82 -5.17
N PHE A 26 -7.52 24.53 -5.23
CA PHE A 26 -7.24 23.66 -6.37
C PHE A 26 -8.49 23.41 -7.21
N ALA A 27 -9.54 24.24 -7.06
CA ALA A 27 -10.70 24.18 -7.94
C ALA A 27 -10.29 24.49 -9.39
N ALA A 28 -10.69 23.65 -10.34
CA ALA A 28 -10.56 23.98 -11.76
C ALA A 28 -11.40 25.22 -12.11
N SER A 29 -12.54 25.39 -11.44
CA SER A 29 -13.35 26.60 -11.53
C SER A 29 -14.28 26.75 -10.33
N HIS A 30 -14.57 28.01 -9.97
CA HIS A 30 -15.69 28.37 -9.10
C HIS A 30 -16.82 29.02 -9.89
N GLY A 31 -18.06 28.81 -9.45
CA GLY A 31 -19.22 29.38 -10.13
C GLY A 31 -20.51 29.28 -9.35
N ILE A 32 -21.60 29.76 -9.95
CA ILE A 32 -22.94 29.64 -9.41
C ILE A 32 -23.69 28.56 -10.18
N TYR A 33 -24.31 27.63 -9.47
CA TYR A 33 -25.10 26.56 -10.04
C TYR A 33 -26.48 26.51 -9.38
N THR A 34 -27.54 26.60 -10.18
CA THR A 34 -28.92 26.38 -9.71
C THR A 34 -29.34 24.98 -10.10
N GLU A 35 -29.58 24.11 -9.12
CA GLU A 35 -29.97 22.73 -9.40
C GLU A 35 -31.41 22.70 -9.97
N PRO A 36 -31.62 22.05 -11.13
CA PRO A 36 -32.85 22.22 -11.90
C PRO A 36 -34.10 21.65 -11.22
N ASN A 37 -34.00 20.68 -10.32
CA ASN A 37 -35.15 20.05 -9.69
C ASN A 37 -35.61 20.79 -8.41
N THR A 38 -34.66 21.09 -7.53
CA THR A 38 -34.88 21.77 -6.24
C THR A 38 -34.93 23.28 -6.37
N LYS A 39 -34.39 23.84 -7.45
CA LYS A 39 -34.21 25.29 -7.67
C LYS A 39 -33.33 25.97 -6.62
N ILE A 40 -32.53 25.20 -5.88
CA ILE A 40 -31.56 25.72 -4.92
C ILE A 40 -30.34 26.19 -5.70
N THR A 41 -29.87 27.40 -5.37
CA THR A 41 -28.67 27.97 -5.95
C THR A 41 -27.50 27.78 -4.98
N PHE A 42 -26.36 27.33 -5.52
CA PHE A 42 -25.14 27.03 -4.79
C PHE A 42 -23.98 27.85 -5.35
N TYR A 43 -23.08 28.26 -4.45
CA TYR A 43 -21.70 28.54 -4.83
C TYR A 43 -20.97 27.20 -4.97
N THR A 44 -20.37 26.96 -6.13
CA THR A 44 -19.78 25.67 -6.50
C THR A 44 -18.30 25.77 -6.79
N SER A 45 -17.59 24.71 -6.42
CA SER A 45 -16.19 24.46 -6.73
C SER A 45 -16.11 23.13 -7.50
N THR A 46 -15.50 23.16 -8.68
CA THR A 46 -15.54 22.03 -9.62
C THR A 46 -14.15 21.58 -10.02
N GLN A 47 -14.01 20.27 -10.22
CA GLN A 47 -12.88 19.58 -10.82
C GLN A 47 -13.26 19.11 -12.22
N SER A 48 -12.35 19.34 -13.17
CA SER A 48 -12.58 18.93 -14.55
C SER A 48 -12.48 17.41 -14.69
N ASN A 49 -13.21 16.85 -15.65
CA ASN A 49 -13.02 15.45 -16.03
C ASN A 49 -11.61 15.27 -16.63
N GLY A 50 -10.80 14.37 -16.07
CA GLY A 50 -9.47 14.08 -16.56
C GLY A 50 -8.87 12.82 -15.96
N ASN A 51 -7.72 12.40 -16.50
CA ASN A 51 -6.97 11.27 -15.97
C ASN A 51 -6.08 11.76 -14.83
N ILE A 52 -6.14 11.08 -13.69
CA ILE A 52 -5.31 11.38 -12.52
C ILE A 52 -3.96 10.71 -12.69
N THR A 53 -2.90 11.42 -12.31
CA THR A 53 -1.52 10.91 -12.24
C THR A 53 -1.11 10.78 -10.77
N GLY A 54 -0.37 9.73 -10.42
CA GLY A 54 0.02 9.47 -9.04
C GLY A 54 -1.17 9.07 -8.15
N ASP A 55 -1.12 9.43 -6.87
CA ASP A 55 -2.18 9.20 -5.88
C ASP A 55 -3.32 10.24 -5.94
N GLY A 56 -3.16 11.26 -6.79
CA GLY A 56 -4.15 12.31 -7.01
C GLY A 56 -4.17 13.40 -5.95
N GLU A 57 -3.11 13.54 -5.14
CA GLU A 57 -2.96 14.64 -4.19
C GLU A 57 -2.93 16.01 -4.89
N PHE A 58 -3.76 16.95 -4.42
CA PHE A 58 -3.93 18.29 -4.99
C PHE A 58 -4.26 18.33 -6.50
N SER A 59 -4.98 17.32 -6.98
CA SER A 59 -5.37 17.22 -8.38
C SER A 59 -6.42 18.27 -8.76
N THR A 60 -6.24 18.93 -9.91
CA THR A 60 -7.23 19.81 -10.54
C THR A 60 -8.19 19.06 -11.49
N VAL A 61 -8.10 17.73 -11.50
CA VAL A 61 -8.96 16.83 -12.27
C VAL A 61 -9.42 15.63 -11.44
N SER A 62 -10.58 15.10 -11.79
CA SER A 62 -11.09 13.82 -11.29
C SER A 62 -11.65 13.04 -12.47
N TRP A 63 -11.49 11.72 -12.52
CA TRP A 63 -12.06 10.96 -13.63
C TRP A 63 -13.57 10.94 -13.48
N GLY A 64 -14.27 11.49 -14.47
CA GLY A 64 -15.72 11.74 -14.44
C GLY A 64 -16.11 13.09 -13.81
N GLY A 65 -15.15 13.84 -13.28
CA GLY A 65 -15.34 15.16 -12.66
C GLY A 65 -15.83 15.09 -11.21
N PHE A 66 -15.84 16.26 -10.57
CA PHE A 66 -16.38 16.43 -9.22
C PHE A 66 -16.90 17.85 -9.03
N THR A 67 -18.05 18.01 -8.39
CA THR A 67 -18.53 19.34 -7.97
C THR A 67 -19.01 19.29 -6.52
N PHE A 68 -18.49 20.19 -5.71
CA PHE A 68 -19.07 20.53 -4.41
C PHE A 68 -19.78 21.88 -4.51
N GLY A 69 -20.93 22.00 -3.86
CA GLY A 69 -21.66 23.26 -3.76
C GLY A 69 -22.14 23.55 -2.35
N MET A 70 -22.22 24.83 -2.02
CA MET A 70 -22.67 25.31 -0.72
C MET A 70 -23.62 26.50 -0.85
N ALA A 71 -24.70 26.46 -0.07
CA ALA A 71 -25.58 27.57 0.20
C ALA A 71 -25.64 27.84 1.71
N LEU A 72 -25.52 29.11 2.09
CA LEU A 72 -25.47 29.59 3.47
C LEU A 72 -26.64 30.57 3.77
N PRO A 73 -27.03 30.72 5.05
CA PRO A 73 -27.94 31.77 5.48
C PRO A 73 -27.49 33.17 5.07
N ALA A 74 -28.44 34.06 4.81
CA ALA A 74 -28.16 35.45 4.39
C ALA A 74 -27.29 36.24 5.38
N ASN A 75 -27.33 35.89 6.67
CA ASN A 75 -26.54 36.54 7.73
C ASN A 75 -25.22 35.82 8.06
N ALA A 76 -24.81 34.80 7.30
CA ALA A 76 -23.59 34.02 7.61
C ALA A 76 -22.28 34.85 7.58
N LEU A 77 -22.29 36.01 6.91
CA LEU A 77 -21.18 36.97 6.91
C LEU A 77 -21.09 37.82 8.18
N THR A 78 -22.17 37.93 8.95
CA THR A 78 -22.22 38.80 10.13
C THR A 78 -22.39 38.01 11.43
N VAL A 79 -22.93 36.79 11.35
CA VAL A 79 -23.09 35.86 12.45
C VAL A 79 -22.64 34.49 11.97
N ASP A 80 -21.75 33.84 12.73
CA ASP A 80 -21.31 32.48 12.44
C ASP A 80 -22.53 31.54 12.39
N THR A 81 -22.70 30.85 11.26
CA THR A 81 -23.66 29.75 11.12
C THR A 81 -22.96 28.43 11.35
N HIS A 82 -23.70 27.45 11.84
CA HIS A 82 -23.22 26.07 11.99
C HIS A 82 -23.93 25.07 11.06
N GLU A 83 -24.72 25.58 10.13
CA GLU A 83 -25.42 24.80 9.14
C GLU A 83 -25.28 25.39 7.73
N TYR A 84 -25.46 24.51 6.74
CA TYR A 84 -25.49 24.85 5.32
C TYR A 84 -26.35 23.84 4.55
N ILE A 85 -26.75 24.20 3.32
CA ILE A 85 -27.27 23.23 2.34
C ILE A 85 -26.14 22.92 1.36
N GLY A 86 -25.79 21.64 1.26
CA GLY A 86 -24.71 21.13 0.44
C GLY A 86 -25.21 20.47 -0.84
N LEU A 87 -24.39 20.54 -1.87
CA LEU A 87 -24.50 19.82 -3.12
C LEU A 87 -23.23 18.99 -3.33
N ILE A 88 -23.38 17.72 -3.66
CA ILE A 88 -22.29 16.89 -4.20
C ILE A 88 -22.73 16.34 -5.55
N ILE A 89 -21.93 16.57 -6.57
CA ILE A 89 -22.00 15.86 -7.85
C ILE A 89 -20.76 14.98 -7.93
N GLY A 90 -20.92 13.70 -7.58
CA GLY A 90 -19.86 12.70 -7.67
C GLY A 90 -19.95 11.93 -8.98
N SER A 91 -18.83 11.34 -9.40
CA SER A 91 -18.76 10.59 -10.65
C SER A 91 -18.75 9.07 -10.44
N THR A 92 -19.14 8.35 -11.49
CA THR A 92 -19.15 6.87 -11.53
C THR A 92 -18.50 6.36 -12.82
N PRO A 93 -17.25 6.75 -13.13
CA PRO A 93 -16.63 6.48 -14.43
C PRO A 93 -16.52 4.98 -14.77
N THR A 94 -16.45 4.13 -13.76
CA THR A 94 -16.36 2.66 -13.91
C THR A 94 -17.73 1.97 -13.97
N GLY A 95 -18.82 2.71 -13.77
CA GLY A 95 -20.18 2.15 -13.60
C GLY A 95 -20.37 1.34 -12.30
N LYS A 96 -19.34 1.25 -11.45
CA LYS A 96 -19.32 0.39 -10.24
C LYS A 96 -19.53 1.13 -8.91
N GLY A 97 -20.04 2.36 -8.93
CA GLY A 97 -20.53 3.05 -7.72
C GLY A 97 -19.46 3.52 -6.73
N GLY A 98 -18.58 4.45 -7.14
CA GLY A 98 -17.58 5.07 -6.26
C GLY A 98 -18.13 5.94 -5.12
N TRP A 99 -17.25 6.49 -4.30
CA TRP A 99 -17.61 7.40 -3.20
C TRP A 99 -16.94 8.76 -3.35
N SER A 100 -17.59 9.82 -2.87
CA SER A 100 -17.01 11.16 -2.72
C SER A 100 -17.02 11.57 -1.26
N GLY A 101 -15.98 12.29 -0.85
CA GLY A 101 -15.79 12.81 0.49
C GLY A 101 -15.62 14.32 0.50
N ILE A 102 -16.13 14.93 1.56
CA ILE A 102 -15.95 16.35 1.89
C ILE A 102 -15.36 16.43 3.29
N VAL A 103 -14.28 17.18 3.46
CA VAL A 103 -13.69 17.52 4.76
C VAL A 103 -14.16 18.93 5.13
N GLN A 104 -14.86 19.07 6.25
CA GLN A 104 -15.25 20.37 6.80
C GLN A 104 -14.00 21.06 7.33
N GLY A 105 -13.43 21.99 6.55
CA GLY A 105 -12.28 22.79 6.95
C GLY A 105 -12.68 24.04 7.72
N ASP A 106 -11.69 24.77 8.21
CA ASP A 106 -11.84 26.04 8.91
C ASP A 106 -11.11 27.19 8.19
N ASN A 107 -10.85 28.30 8.89
CA ASN A 107 -10.16 29.45 8.28
C ASN A 107 -8.62 29.25 8.18
N GLY A 108 -8.10 28.08 8.58
CA GLY A 108 -6.67 27.75 8.60
C GLY A 108 -6.31 26.45 7.89
N GLY A 109 -7.26 25.62 7.47
CA GLY A 109 -6.99 24.36 6.78
C GLY A 109 -8.25 23.52 6.48
N ALA A 110 -8.14 22.53 5.60
CA ALA A 110 -9.17 21.50 5.42
C ALA A 110 -8.62 20.06 5.34
N SER A 111 -7.61 19.76 6.17
CA SER A 111 -6.93 18.48 6.19
C SER A 111 -7.80 17.32 6.72
N MET A 112 -7.61 16.10 6.21
CA MET A 112 -8.31 14.89 6.68
C MET A 112 -8.23 14.70 8.22
N PRO A 113 -7.05 14.82 8.88
CA PRO A 113 -6.97 14.73 10.33
C PRO A 113 -7.70 15.88 11.02
N ASN A 114 -8.31 15.59 12.17
CA ASN A 114 -8.87 16.58 13.10
C ASN A 114 -10.06 17.40 12.57
N HIS A 115 -10.63 17.00 11.43
CA HIS A 115 -11.79 17.66 10.84
C HIS A 115 -12.95 16.67 10.65
N LEU A 116 -14.17 17.19 10.68
CA LEU A 116 -15.37 16.43 10.37
C LEU A 116 -15.37 16.07 8.87
N MET A 117 -15.55 14.80 8.55
CA MET A 117 -15.70 14.34 7.17
C MET A 117 -17.13 13.92 6.88
N LEU A 118 -17.62 14.23 5.69
CA LEU A 118 -18.85 13.66 5.14
C LEU A 118 -18.49 12.82 3.91
N LEU A 119 -18.76 11.53 3.98
CA LEU A 119 -18.66 10.62 2.83
C LEU A 119 -20.06 10.36 2.26
N ALA A 120 -20.17 10.25 0.94
CA ALA A 120 -21.40 9.93 0.22
C ALA A 120 -21.15 9.03 -0.99
N TRP A 121 -22.08 8.12 -1.27
CA TRP A 121 -21.97 7.19 -2.41
C TRP A 121 -23.34 6.60 -2.83
N PRO A 122 -23.52 6.22 -4.10
CA PRO A 122 -24.69 5.46 -4.54
C PRO A 122 -24.76 4.07 -3.88
N THR A 123 -25.93 3.68 -3.39
CA THR A 123 -26.12 2.36 -2.77
C THR A 123 -26.30 1.23 -3.78
N GLY A 124 -26.43 1.59 -5.06
CA GLY A 124 -26.82 0.68 -6.15
C GLY A 124 -28.32 0.40 -6.23
N VAL A 125 -29.15 1.11 -5.44
CA VAL A 125 -30.61 0.95 -5.43
C VAL A 125 -31.29 2.24 -5.90
N GLY A 126 -31.58 2.32 -7.20
CA GLY A 126 -32.19 3.51 -7.80
C GLY A 126 -31.37 4.78 -7.52
N ASP A 127 -32.06 5.84 -7.10
CA ASP A 127 -31.44 7.14 -6.78
C ASP A 127 -30.92 7.25 -5.34
N GLN A 128 -30.81 6.14 -4.60
CA GLN A 128 -30.40 6.17 -3.20
C GLN A 128 -28.92 6.46 -3.03
N ILE A 129 -28.61 7.43 -2.16
CA ILE A 129 -27.26 7.77 -1.73
C ILE A 129 -27.12 7.46 -0.24
N ALA A 130 -26.10 6.70 0.14
CA ALA A 130 -25.71 6.56 1.53
C ALA A 130 -24.77 7.70 1.91
N THR A 131 -24.88 8.19 3.14
CA THR A 131 -24.04 9.26 3.68
C THR A 131 -23.52 8.88 5.06
N SER A 132 -22.28 9.26 5.36
CA SER A 132 -21.63 8.89 6.62
C SER A 132 -20.73 10.01 7.11
N PHE A 133 -20.98 10.50 8.33
CA PHE A 133 -20.04 11.37 9.01
C PHE A 133 -18.89 10.55 9.60
N ARG A 134 -17.67 10.98 9.34
CA ARG A 134 -16.44 10.30 9.76
C ARG A 134 -15.46 11.25 10.42
N TYR A 135 -14.57 10.68 11.21
CA TYR A 135 -13.50 11.41 11.89
C TYR A 135 -12.26 10.53 12.11
N SER A 136 -11.09 11.17 12.02
CA SER A 136 -9.80 10.60 12.38
C SER A 136 -8.88 11.70 12.91
N SER A 137 -8.04 11.37 13.89
CA SER A 137 -7.00 12.27 14.40
C SER A 137 -5.70 12.24 13.57
N GLY A 138 -5.63 11.37 12.55
CA GLY A 138 -4.48 11.22 11.65
C GLY A 138 -4.87 10.64 10.30
N TYR A 139 -3.87 10.38 9.44
CA TYR A 139 -4.06 9.76 8.13
C TYR A 139 -4.26 8.25 8.24
N GLN A 140 -5.39 7.87 8.84
CA GLN A 140 -5.82 6.50 9.12
C GLN A 140 -7.30 6.37 8.72
N PRO A 141 -7.81 5.17 8.40
CA PRO A 141 -9.21 4.98 8.03
C PRO A 141 -10.17 5.60 9.07
N PRO A 142 -11.02 6.58 8.67
CA PRO A 142 -11.74 7.35 9.64
C PRO A 142 -12.99 6.61 10.14
N THR A 143 -13.24 6.76 11.43
CA THR A 143 -14.33 6.07 12.15
C THR A 143 -15.61 6.89 12.14
N PRO A 144 -16.79 6.31 12.42
CA PRO A 144 -18.03 7.08 12.54
C PRO A 144 -17.89 8.23 13.54
N TYR A 145 -18.22 9.44 13.08
CA TYR A 145 -18.21 10.66 13.89
C TYR A 145 -19.24 10.58 15.02
N LYS A 146 -18.85 11.01 16.22
CA LYS A 146 -19.69 10.94 17.43
C LYS A 146 -20.13 12.30 17.95
N GLY A 147 -19.83 13.37 17.22
CA GLY A 147 -20.27 14.73 17.53
C GLY A 147 -21.72 14.99 17.12
N SER A 148 -22.13 16.26 17.15
CA SER A 148 -23.53 16.67 16.97
C SER A 148 -23.99 16.88 15.53
N ALA A 149 -23.09 16.69 14.55
CA ALA A 149 -23.39 16.89 13.14
C ALA A 149 -24.54 15.99 12.65
N LYS A 150 -25.48 16.58 11.92
CA LYS A 150 -26.67 15.89 11.39
C LYS A 150 -26.90 16.23 9.94
N LEU A 151 -27.17 15.21 9.12
CA LEU A 151 -27.48 15.35 7.71
C LEU A 151 -28.94 15.00 7.46
N THR A 152 -29.64 15.83 6.69
CA THR A 152 -30.97 15.54 6.16
C THR A 152 -30.92 15.62 4.64
N GLN A 153 -31.15 14.50 3.95
CA GLN A 153 -31.17 14.49 2.49
C GLN A 153 -32.41 15.24 1.97
N MET A 154 -32.21 16.04 0.93
CA MET A 154 -33.24 16.87 0.31
C MET A 154 -33.53 16.43 -1.12
N TYR A 155 -32.54 15.93 -1.85
CA TYR A 155 -32.71 15.41 -3.20
C TYR A 155 -31.53 14.50 -3.55
N SER A 156 -31.79 13.46 -4.32
CA SER A 156 -30.73 12.65 -4.91
C SER A 156 -31.15 12.14 -6.28
N SER A 157 -30.16 11.92 -7.14
CA SER A 157 -30.33 11.22 -8.41
C SER A 157 -29.05 10.47 -8.77
N VAL A 158 -29.19 9.33 -9.42
CA VAL A 158 -28.06 8.49 -9.85
C VAL A 158 -28.27 8.13 -11.32
N ASN A 159 -27.27 8.38 -12.15
CA ASN A 159 -27.24 7.91 -13.53
C ASN A 159 -25.94 7.15 -13.82
N ALA A 160 -25.76 6.76 -15.09
CA ALA A 160 -24.63 5.95 -15.52
C ALA A 160 -23.26 6.63 -15.36
N THR A 161 -23.22 7.96 -15.26
CA THR A 161 -21.98 8.76 -15.29
C THR A 161 -21.71 9.54 -14.01
N ASN A 162 -22.76 9.97 -13.32
CA ASN A 162 -22.67 10.75 -12.11
C ASN A 162 -23.87 10.51 -11.18
N TRP A 163 -23.75 11.02 -9.98
CA TRP A 163 -24.81 11.09 -9.00
C TRP A 163 -24.82 12.46 -8.34
N VAL A 164 -26.02 12.89 -7.96
CA VAL A 164 -26.28 14.16 -7.29
C VAL A 164 -26.82 13.87 -5.90
N LEU A 165 -26.32 14.60 -4.91
CA LEU A 165 -26.86 14.65 -3.57
C LEU A 165 -27.02 16.11 -3.15
N ILE A 166 -28.24 16.50 -2.77
CA ILE A 166 -28.50 17.73 -2.03
C ILE A 166 -28.93 17.36 -0.61
N TYR A 167 -28.36 18.04 0.36
CA TYR A 167 -28.61 17.77 1.77
C TYR A 167 -28.51 19.04 2.61
N ARG A 168 -29.22 19.07 3.73
CA ARG A 168 -29.00 20.04 4.80
C ARG A 168 -28.05 19.44 5.82
N CYS A 169 -26.96 20.14 6.12
CA CYS A 169 -25.97 19.77 7.11
C CYS A 169 -26.12 20.70 8.32
N GLN A 170 -26.52 20.15 9.46
CA GLN A 170 -26.72 20.88 10.71
C GLN A 170 -25.58 20.57 11.68
N ASN A 171 -25.04 21.57 12.36
CA ASN A 171 -23.86 21.49 13.23
C ASN A 171 -22.59 20.98 12.53
N CYS A 172 -22.52 21.05 11.20
CA CYS A 172 -21.37 20.53 10.46
C CYS A 172 -20.14 21.45 10.50
N PHE A 173 -20.30 22.68 11.00
CA PHE A 173 -19.19 23.59 11.31
C PHE A 173 -18.85 23.62 12.80
N VAL A 174 -19.33 22.65 13.57
CA VAL A 174 -18.96 22.46 14.97
C VAL A 174 -18.22 21.13 15.06
N PHE A 175 -16.93 21.19 15.39
CA PHE A 175 -16.06 20.03 15.51
C PHE A 175 -16.05 19.61 16.98
N ASP A 176 -16.97 18.72 17.33
CA ASP A 176 -17.30 18.28 18.69
C ASP A 176 -17.29 16.76 18.90
N ASP A 177 -16.52 15.99 18.10
CA ASP A 177 -16.22 14.60 18.44
C ASP A 177 -15.62 14.52 19.87
N PRO A 178 -16.07 13.60 20.73
CA PRO A 178 -15.49 13.43 22.07
C PRO A 178 -13.98 13.15 22.09
N SER A 179 -13.41 12.72 20.97
CA SER A 179 -11.97 12.45 20.81
C SER A 179 -11.16 13.63 20.28
N GLN A 180 -11.79 14.76 19.95
CA GLN A 180 -11.11 15.96 19.46
C GLN A 180 -11.28 17.16 20.39
N THR A 181 -10.41 18.17 20.24
CA THR A 181 -10.60 19.46 20.91
C THR A 181 -11.71 20.22 20.20
N LEU A 182 -12.67 20.73 20.97
CA LEU A 182 -13.79 21.49 20.42
C LEU A 182 -13.31 22.71 19.62
N SER A 183 -13.70 22.79 18.37
CA SER A 183 -13.48 23.96 17.50
C SER A 183 -14.65 24.17 16.55
N ASN A 184 -14.69 25.31 15.85
CA ASN A 184 -15.74 25.61 14.89
C ASN A 184 -15.23 26.51 13.76
N VAL A 185 -15.92 26.45 12.62
CA VAL A 185 -15.66 27.31 11.47
C VAL A 185 -16.29 28.68 11.72
N SER A 186 -15.55 29.75 11.40
CA SER A 186 -16.07 31.12 11.50
C SER A 186 -16.43 31.64 10.11
N THR A 187 -17.72 31.56 9.76
CA THR A 187 -18.24 32.07 8.48
C THR A 187 -18.20 33.60 8.40
N SER A 188 -18.29 34.29 9.54
CA SER A 188 -18.22 35.76 9.62
C SER A 188 -16.84 36.33 9.27
N LYS A 189 -15.80 35.50 9.22
CA LYS A 189 -14.48 35.89 8.67
C LYS A 189 -14.45 36.00 7.14
N GLY A 190 -15.53 35.63 6.46
CA GLY A 190 -15.73 35.90 5.03
C GLY A 190 -15.27 34.80 4.07
N ALA A 191 -14.34 33.94 4.48
CA ALA A 191 -13.92 32.75 3.71
C ALA A 191 -13.36 31.66 4.63
N PHE A 192 -13.46 30.40 4.22
CA PHE A 192 -12.87 29.23 4.88
C PHE A 192 -12.55 28.14 3.84
N GLU A 193 -11.80 27.10 4.22
CA GLU A 193 -11.41 26.03 3.31
C GLU A 193 -12.32 24.79 3.41
N GLN A 194 -12.37 24.02 2.33
CA GLN A 194 -13.12 22.78 2.24
C GLN A 194 -12.30 21.73 1.50
N GLY A 195 -12.04 20.59 2.15
CA GLY A 195 -11.34 19.48 1.53
C GLY A 195 -12.30 18.59 0.75
N TRP A 196 -11.78 17.91 -0.27
CA TRP A 196 -12.53 16.91 -1.02
C TRP A 196 -11.66 15.71 -1.36
N ALA A 197 -12.31 14.58 -1.57
CA ALA A 197 -11.68 13.38 -2.12
C ALA A 197 -12.70 12.54 -2.89
N GLN A 198 -12.24 11.71 -3.83
CA GLN A 198 -13.10 10.79 -4.54
C GLN A 198 -12.42 9.44 -4.76
N SER A 199 -13.20 8.37 -4.86
CA SER A 199 -12.76 7.02 -5.18
C SER A 199 -13.62 6.44 -6.29
N PHE A 200 -13.00 5.73 -7.24
CA PHE A 200 -13.74 4.96 -8.24
C PHE A 200 -14.15 3.56 -7.74
N VAL A 201 -13.75 3.20 -6.50
CA VAL A 201 -14.11 1.95 -5.81
C VAL A 201 -15.18 2.24 -4.77
N ALA A 202 -16.29 1.49 -4.86
CA ALA A 202 -17.38 1.55 -3.89
C ALA A 202 -16.93 1.13 -2.48
N PRO A 203 -17.62 1.58 -1.42
CA PRO A 203 -17.49 0.97 -0.10
C PRO A 203 -17.79 -0.53 -0.13
N THR A 204 -17.24 -1.26 0.84
CA THR A 204 -17.35 -2.74 0.92
C THR A 204 -18.81 -3.21 0.93
N ASP A 205 -19.68 -2.51 1.65
CA ASP A 205 -21.13 -2.63 1.60
C ASP A 205 -21.75 -1.26 1.27
N PRO A 206 -22.09 -1.01 -0.01
CA PRO A 206 -22.66 0.26 -0.44
C PRO A 206 -23.99 0.60 0.23
N LYS A 207 -24.70 -0.37 0.81
CA LYS A 207 -25.98 -0.15 1.50
C LYS A 207 -25.83 0.21 2.96
N ASN A 208 -24.63 0.06 3.53
CA ASN A 208 -24.35 0.34 4.93
C ASN A 208 -23.57 1.65 5.09
N PRO A 209 -24.18 2.72 5.64
CA PRO A 209 -23.50 3.98 5.94
C PRO A 209 -22.25 3.83 6.82
N ASN A 210 -22.15 2.76 7.61
CA ASN A 210 -20.99 2.47 8.45
C ASN A 210 -19.98 1.52 7.79
N SER A 211 -20.12 1.24 6.49
CA SER A 211 -19.18 0.39 5.75
C SER A 211 -17.76 0.92 5.80
N ASP A 212 -16.80 0.01 5.70
CA ASP A 212 -15.41 0.31 5.40
C ASP A 212 -15.25 0.63 3.91
N PHE A 213 -14.24 1.43 3.59
CA PHE A 213 -13.91 1.89 2.25
C PHE A 213 -12.39 1.93 2.09
N ALA A 214 -11.92 1.73 0.85
CA ALA A 214 -10.51 1.92 0.52
C ALA A 214 -10.16 3.42 0.49
N GLN A 215 -8.87 3.73 0.54
CA GLN A 215 -8.36 5.09 0.32
C GLN A 215 -8.86 5.66 -1.02
N HIS A 216 -9.09 6.96 -1.05
CA HIS A 216 -9.44 7.67 -2.28
C HIS A 216 -8.36 7.49 -3.35
N ASN A 217 -8.79 7.26 -4.59
CA ASN A 217 -7.93 7.02 -5.75
C ASN A 217 -8.46 7.71 -7.02
N ASN A 218 -9.51 8.54 -6.87
CA ASN A 218 -10.09 9.36 -7.92
C ASN A 218 -9.93 10.87 -7.62
N GLY A 219 -8.80 11.23 -6.99
CA GLY A 219 -8.37 12.60 -6.74
C GLY A 219 -8.75 13.11 -5.35
N MET A 220 -7.99 14.09 -4.87
CA MET A 220 -8.22 14.82 -3.63
C MET A 220 -7.65 16.25 -3.73
N GLY A 221 -8.08 17.14 -2.84
CA GLY A 221 -7.56 18.50 -2.72
C GLY A 221 -8.44 19.38 -1.83
N GLU A 222 -8.24 20.69 -1.95
CA GLU A 222 -8.92 21.69 -1.12
C GLU A 222 -9.48 22.84 -1.98
N PHE A 223 -10.56 23.46 -1.52
CA PHE A 223 -11.25 24.60 -2.12
C PHE A 223 -11.36 25.74 -1.13
N ALA A 224 -11.29 26.97 -1.64
CA ALA A 224 -11.68 28.15 -0.88
C ALA A 224 -13.19 28.41 -1.03
N ILE A 225 -13.92 28.47 0.08
CA ILE A 225 -15.33 28.86 0.11
C ILE A 225 -15.43 30.35 0.43
N GLN A 226 -15.90 31.13 -0.53
CA GLN A 226 -16.20 32.55 -0.34
C GLN A 226 -17.60 32.70 0.24
N VAL A 227 -17.70 33.02 1.53
CA VAL A 227 -18.97 33.05 2.29
C VAL A 227 -19.98 33.98 1.62
N LYS A 228 -19.53 35.16 1.17
CA LYS A 228 -20.38 36.13 0.45
C LYS A 228 -21.05 35.51 -0.77
N SER A 229 -20.31 34.72 -1.54
CA SER A 229 -20.81 34.08 -2.76
C SER A 229 -21.79 32.94 -2.46
N ALA A 230 -21.70 32.32 -1.28
CA ALA A 230 -22.56 31.24 -0.84
C ALA A 230 -23.82 31.69 -0.08
N THR A 231 -23.91 32.94 0.39
CA THR A 231 -25.10 33.41 1.13
C THR A 231 -26.32 33.66 0.24
N HIS A 232 -27.51 33.24 0.71
CA HIS A 232 -28.76 33.43 -0.01
C HIS A 232 -29.91 33.92 0.90
N THR A 233 -30.67 34.92 0.44
CA THR A 233 -31.90 35.40 1.10
C THR A 233 -32.99 34.34 1.13
N SER A 234 -33.01 33.44 0.13
CA SER A 234 -33.94 32.31 0.03
C SER A 234 -33.57 31.12 0.92
N TYR A 235 -32.41 31.12 1.60
CA TYR A 235 -31.92 29.97 2.37
C TYR A 235 -32.97 29.40 3.33
N ALA A 236 -33.63 30.26 4.12
CA ALA A 236 -34.63 29.84 5.09
C ALA A 236 -35.79 29.07 4.42
N SER A 237 -36.25 29.52 3.25
CA SER A 237 -37.29 28.83 2.48
C SER A 237 -36.82 27.50 1.88
N TRP A 238 -35.52 27.34 1.60
CA TRP A 238 -34.99 26.09 1.09
C TRP A 238 -34.86 25.01 2.16
N THR A 239 -34.62 25.39 3.43
CA THR A 239 -34.50 24.42 4.53
C THR A 239 -35.77 23.61 4.81
N THR A 240 -36.93 24.03 4.25
CA THR A 240 -38.21 23.34 4.36
C THR A 240 -38.53 22.44 3.16
N ILE A 241 -37.71 22.46 2.11
CA ILE A 241 -37.86 21.57 0.95
C ILE A 241 -37.58 20.13 1.41
N THR A 242 -38.60 19.28 1.32
CA THR A 242 -38.52 17.84 1.59
C THR A 242 -38.66 17.10 0.27
N GLY A 243 -37.55 16.78 -0.39
CA GLY A 243 -37.60 15.92 -1.57
C GLY A 243 -37.72 14.45 -1.17
N THR A 244 -38.62 13.77 -1.85
CA THR A 244 -38.89 12.35 -1.79
C THR A 244 -37.66 11.56 -2.24
N ASN A 245 -36.99 10.85 -1.31
CA ASN A 245 -36.30 9.55 -1.47
C ASN A 245 -35.43 9.20 -0.23
N ALA A 246 -35.90 9.48 0.99
CA ALA A 246 -35.23 9.03 2.21
C ALA A 246 -35.53 7.54 2.47
N PRO A 247 -34.54 6.65 2.68
CA PRO A 247 -34.82 5.26 2.97
C PRO A 247 -35.41 5.11 4.39
N THR A 248 -36.64 4.61 4.45
CA THR A 248 -37.17 3.88 5.60
C THR A 248 -36.58 2.47 5.58
N SER A 249 -36.08 2.03 6.73
CA SER A 249 -35.50 0.71 6.93
C SER A 249 -36.58 -0.39 6.91
N THR A 250 -36.56 -1.25 5.90
CA THR A 250 -37.20 -2.58 5.95
C THR A 250 -36.42 -3.56 5.05
N PRO A 251 -36.37 -4.86 5.40
CA PRO A 251 -35.31 -5.74 4.96
C PRO A 251 -35.56 -6.38 3.58
N THR A 252 -34.44 -6.65 2.91
CA THR A 252 -34.21 -7.66 1.86
C THR A 252 -34.85 -7.43 0.49
N ALA A 253 -34.00 -6.92 -0.42
CA ALA A 253 -33.74 -7.64 -1.66
C ALA A 253 -32.23 -7.91 -1.74
N VAL A 254 -31.88 -9.19 -1.73
CA VAL A 254 -30.50 -9.67 -1.90
C VAL A 254 -29.99 -9.15 -3.25
N PRO A 255 -28.92 -8.34 -3.29
CA PRO A 255 -28.31 -7.99 -4.56
C PRO A 255 -27.74 -9.27 -5.16
N THR A 256 -28.06 -9.54 -6.43
CA THR A 256 -27.43 -10.59 -7.21
C THR A 256 -25.93 -10.31 -7.26
N SER A 257 -25.18 -10.96 -6.36
CA SER A 257 -23.74 -11.10 -6.48
C SER A 257 -23.44 -11.57 -7.89
N THR A 258 -22.44 -11.01 -8.57
CA THR A 258 -21.73 -11.78 -9.60
C THR A 258 -21.38 -13.13 -8.98
N SER A 259 -22.11 -14.17 -9.37
CA SER A 259 -22.06 -15.45 -8.69
C SER A 259 -20.67 -16.05 -8.92
N ILE A 260 -19.85 -16.07 -7.87
CA ILE A 260 -18.63 -16.87 -7.89
C ILE A 260 -19.08 -18.32 -8.01
N SER A 261 -18.66 -19.00 -9.07
CA SER A 261 -18.87 -20.44 -9.22
C SER A 261 -17.95 -21.17 -8.25
N ALA A 262 -18.39 -21.25 -6.99
CA ALA A 262 -17.68 -21.92 -5.91
C ALA A 262 -17.88 -23.44 -6.01
N VAL A 263 -16.82 -24.19 -5.75
CA VAL A 263 -16.83 -25.65 -5.78
C VAL A 263 -16.87 -26.15 -4.33
N PRO A 264 -17.83 -26.99 -3.93
CA PRO A 264 -17.83 -27.56 -2.59
C PRO A 264 -16.55 -28.32 -2.28
N VAL A 265 -16.12 -28.28 -1.02
CA VAL A 265 -15.06 -29.17 -0.52
C VAL A 265 -15.52 -30.64 -0.65
N PRO A 266 -14.68 -31.57 -1.15
CA PRO A 266 -15.06 -32.98 -1.28
C PRO A 266 -15.35 -33.65 0.09
N THR A 267 -16.41 -34.45 0.16
CA THR A 267 -17.01 -34.97 1.42
C THR A 267 -16.20 -36.07 2.14
N GLN A 268 -15.10 -36.56 1.56
CA GLN A 268 -14.26 -37.62 2.16
C GLN A 268 -12.76 -37.32 2.13
N THR A 269 -12.36 -36.07 1.85
CA THR A 269 -10.94 -35.70 1.86
C THR A 269 -10.50 -35.21 3.24
N SER A 270 -9.44 -35.84 3.76
CA SER A 270 -8.66 -35.31 4.89
C SER A 270 -7.18 -35.32 4.54
N TYR A 271 -6.41 -34.44 5.18
CA TYR A 271 -4.98 -34.28 4.91
C TYR A 271 -4.15 -34.39 6.19
N ASP A 272 -3.00 -35.04 6.08
CA ASP A 272 -1.99 -35.05 7.14
C ASP A 272 -1.48 -33.63 7.39
N TYR A 273 -1.34 -32.83 6.32
CA TYR A 273 -0.92 -31.44 6.39
C TYR A 273 -1.76 -30.55 5.49
N ILE A 274 -2.25 -29.46 6.06
CA ILE A 274 -2.84 -28.36 5.29
C ILE A 274 -1.92 -27.15 5.45
N VAL A 275 -1.30 -26.72 4.35
CA VAL A 275 -0.43 -25.54 4.28
C VAL A 275 -1.25 -24.38 3.72
N VAL A 276 -1.32 -23.28 4.45
CA VAL A 276 -2.15 -22.11 4.09
C VAL A 276 -1.26 -20.99 3.56
N GLY A 277 -1.39 -20.66 2.28
CA GLY A 277 -0.60 -19.66 1.56
C GLY A 277 0.54 -20.28 0.76
N ALA A 278 0.56 -20.05 -0.55
CA ALA A 278 1.55 -20.59 -1.49
C ALA A 278 2.66 -19.57 -1.79
N GLY A 279 3.22 -18.95 -0.74
CA GLY A 279 4.33 -18.00 -0.84
C GLY A 279 5.72 -18.63 -0.63
N ALA A 280 6.69 -17.77 -0.27
CA ALA A 280 8.09 -18.14 -0.03
C ALA A 280 8.29 -19.25 1.01
N GLY A 281 7.45 -19.31 2.05
CA GLY A 281 7.48 -20.38 3.06
C GLY A 281 6.61 -21.58 2.68
N GLY A 282 5.40 -21.35 2.18
CA GLY A 282 4.39 -22.39 2.00
C GLY A 282 4.70 -23.36 0.86
N ILE A 283 5.20 -22.86 -0.28
CA ILE A 283 5.56 -23.73 -1.41
C ILE A 283 6.69 -24.72 -1.01
N PRO A 284 7.85 -24.28 -0.48
CA PRO A 284 8.89 -25.21 -0.06
C PRO A 284 8.43 -26.15 1.05
N MET A 285 7.64 -25.67 2.02
CA MET A 285 7.12 -26.51 3.09
C MET A 285 6.24 -27.65 2.55
N ALA A 286 5.31 -27.33 1.64
CA ALA A 286 4.44 -28.33 1.03
C ALA A 286 5.21 -29.35 0.19
N ASP A 287 6.26 -28.94 -0.53
CA ASP A 287 7.17 -29.86 -1.23
C ASP A 287 7.86 -30.81 -0.26
N LYS A 288 8.42 -30.30 0.85
CA LYS A 288 9.16 -31.15 1.80
C LYS A 288 8.26 -32.12 2.55
N LEU A 289 7.06 -31.69 2.94
CA LEU A 289 6.07 -32.54 3.61
C LEU A 289 5.53 -33.62 2.68
N SER A 290 5.21 -33.28 1.42
CA SER A 290 4.75 -34.26 0.43
C SER A 290 5.85 -35.24 0.03
N ALA A 291 7.11 -34.79 -0.04
CA ALA A 291 8.27 -35.66 -0.26
C ALA A 291 8.48 -36.67 0.88
N ALA A 292 7.99 -36.39 2.09
CA ALA A 292 8.00 -37.32 3.22
C ALA A 292 6.83 -38.34 3.18
N GLY A 293 6.06 -38.39 2.08
CA GLY A 293 4.98 -39.34 1.86
C GLY A 293 3.65 -38.98 2.54
N LYS A 294 3.52 -37.77 3.08
CA LYS A 294 2.30 -37.29 3.75
C LYS A 294 1.28 -36.76 2.76
N SER A 295 -0.02 -36.88 3.05
CA SER A 295 -1.04 -36.21 2.23
C SER A 295 -1.03 -34.71 2.53
N VAL A 296 -0.75 -33.89 1.52
CA VAL A 296 -0.57 -32.44 1.67
C VAL A 296 -1.55 -31.70 0.78
N LEU A 297 -2.27 -30.75 1.38
CA LEU A 297 -3.03 -29.75 0.68
C LEU A 297 -2.37 -28.38 0.85
N LEU A 298 -2.08 -27.70 -0.26
CA LEU A 298 -1.68 -26.30 -0.28
C LEU A 298 -2.88 -25.45 -0.72
N ILE A 299 -3.28 -24.49 0.11
CA ILE A 299 -4.41 -23.59 -0.16
C ILE A 299 -3.87 -22.18 -0.43
N GLU A 300 -4.27 -21.57 -1.54
CA GLU A 300 -3.89 -20.23 -1.96
C GLU A 300 -5.12 -19.36 -2.24
N LYS A 301 -5.12 -18.15 -1.65
CA LYS A 301 -6.18 -17.16 -1.79
C LYS A 301 -6.29 -16.66 -3.24
N GLY A 302 -5.14 -16.51 -3.89
CA GLY A 302 -4.98 -15.90 -5.20
C GLY A 302 -5.19 -16.81 -6.40
N ILE A 303 -5.16 -16.15 -7.55
CA ILE A 303 -5.17 -16.78 -8.88
C ILE A 303 -3.80 -17.37 -9.24
N ALA A 304 -3.75 -18.14 -10.33
CA ALA A 304 -2.50 -18.57 -10.94
C ALA A 304 -1.67 -17.37 -11.45
N SER A 305 -0.34 -17.46 -11.35
CA SER A 305 0.60 -16.40 -11.70
C SER A 305 1.40 -16.69 -12.98
N SER A 306 2.51 -17.43 -12.88
CA SER A 306 3.33 -17.83 -14.05
C SER A 306 2.52 -18.66 -15.04
N ALA A 307 2.86 -18.58 -16.32
CA ALA A 307 2.17 -19.31 -17.38
C ALA A 307 2.18 -20.83 -17.17
N ARG A 308 3.27 -21.38 -16.63
CA ARG A 308 3.38 -22.82 -16.26
C ARG A 308 2.24 -23.31 -15.37
N TRP A 309 1.72 -22.44 -14.50
CA TRP A 309 0.63 -22.77 -13.56
C TRP A 309 -0.74 -22.34 -14.07
N GLY A 310 -0.87 -22.01 -15.36
CA GLY A 310 -2.12 -21.59 -15.99
C GLY A 310 -2.44 -20.11 -15.79
N GLY A 311 -1.45 -19.28 -15.43
CA GLY A 311 -1.64 -17.84 -15.38
C GLY A 311 -1.78 -17.23 -16.78
N THR A 312 -2.54 -16.14 -16.88
CA THR A 312 -2.94 -15.53 -18.16
C THR A 312 -2.73 -14.03 -18.24
N LEU A 313 -2.17 -13.40 -17.19
CA LEU A 313 -1.94 -11.95 -17.18
C LEU A 313 -0.78 -11.59 -18.11
N ARG A 314 -1.13 -10.96 -19.24
CA ARG A 314 -0.23 -10.61 -20.35
C ARG A 314 -0.53 -9.20 -20.85
N PRO A 315 0.44 -8.54 -21.51
CA PRO A 315 0.25 -7.28 -22.20
C PRO A 315 -0.91 -7.30 -23.19
N GLU A 316 -1.71 -6.24 -23.17
CA GLU A 316 -2.91 -6.12 -24.02
C GLU A 316 -2.58 -5.96 -25.51
N ASN A 317 -1.36 -5.56 -25.84
CA ASN A 317 -0.88 -5.45 -27.22
C ASN A 317 -0.52 -6.80 -27.87
N GLY A 318 -0.57 -7.90 -27.10
CA GLY A 318 -0.31 -9.26 -27.58
C GLY A 318 1.16 -9.59 -27.86
N TRP A 319 2.15 -8.82 -27.39
CA TRP A 319 3.57 -9.13 -27.71
C TRP A 319 4.07 -10.45 -27.09
N LEU A 320 3.35 -10.99 -26.09
CA LEU A 320 3.56 -12.32 -25.51
C LEU A 320 2.69 -13.42 -26.14
N ASP A 321 1.85 -13.10 -27.13
CA ASP A 321 0.93 -14.08 -27.71
C ASP A 321 1.69 -15.21 -28.42
N GLY A 322 1.20 -16.44 -28.22
CA GLY A 322 1.87 -17.66 -28.70
C GLY A 322 3.03 -18.13 -27.83
N TYR A 323 3.44 -17.37 -26.80
CA TYR A 323 4.46 -17.80 -25.85
C TYR A 323 3.84 -18.22 -24.51
N ASN A 324 4.41 -19.24 -23.89
CA ASN A 324 4.01 -19.69 -22.55
C ASN A 324 4.65 -18.81 -21.47
N LEU A 325 4.34 -17.51 -21.49
CA LEU A 325 4.84 -16.50 -20.57
C LEU A 325 3.69 -15.63 -20.06
N THR A 326 3.77 -15.19 -18.81
CA THR A 326 3.06 -14.05 -18.25
C THR A 326 4.05 -13.00 -17.81
N TRP A 327 3.55 -11.83 -17.40
CA TRP A 327 4.39 -10.79 -16.81
C TRP A 327 5.12 -11.24 -15.51
N PHE A 328 4.65 -12.31 -14.86
CA PHE A 328 5.30 -12.89 -13.69
C PHE A 328 6.50 -13.74 -14.09
N ASP A 329 6.58 -14.21 -15.34
CA ASP A 329 7.71 -15.02 -15.79
C ASP A 329 8.90 -14.16 -16.21
N ILE A 330 8.65 -12.91 -16.61
CA ILE A 330 9.63 -12.00 -17.20
C ILE A 330 10.26 -11.12 -16.12
N PRO A 331 11.57 -11.26 -15.83
CA PRO A 331 12.26 -10.41 -14.86
C PRO A 331 12.06 -8.91 -15.12
N GLY A 332 12.15 -8.48 -16.39
CA GLY A 332 12.01 -7.09 -16.80
C GLY A 332 10.61 -6.49 -16.61
N GLU A 333 9.62 -7.32 -16.26
CA GLU A 333 8.25 -6.86 -15.98
C GLU A 333 7.95 -6.83 -14.47
N CYS A 334 8.92 -7.11 -13.59
CA CYS A 334 8.63 -7.19 -12.15
C CYS A 334 8.15 -5.86 -11.55
N ASN A 335 8.57 -4.70 -12.09
CA ASN A 335 8.15 -3.38 -11.59
C ASN A 335 6.73 -3.00 -12.00
N ARG A 336 6.07 -3.82 -12.81
CA ARG A 336 4.72 -3.57 -13.30
C ARG A 336 3.67 -3.63 -12.18
N ILE A 337 3.96 -4.31 -11.06
CA ILE A 337 3.12 -4.26 -9.84
C ILE A 337 2.91 -2.83 -9.32
N TRP A 338 3.86 -1.92 -9.59
CA TRP A 338 3.81 -0.50 -9.22
C TRP A 338 3.36 0.42 -10.37
N ASN A 339 3.48 -0.04 -11.62
CA ASN A 339 3.25 0.77 -12.81
C ASN A 339 2.03 0.31 -13.60
N GLY A 340 0.87 0.28 -12.94
CA GLY A 340 -0.44 -0.05 -13.52
C GLY A 340 -1.02 -1.40 -13.08
N GLY A 341 -0.19 -2.33 -12.62
CA GLY A 341 -0.62 -3.55 -11.94
C GLY A 341 -1.65 -4.40 -12.70
N ALA A 342 -2.37 -5.23 -11.95
CA ALA A 342 -3.58 -5.91 -12.40
C ALA A 342 -4.50 -6.17 -11.19
N PRO A 343 -5.84 -5.97 -11.32
CA PRO A 343 -6.78 -6.27 -10.24
C PRO A 343 -6.65 -7.71 -9.74
N GLY A 344 -6.68 -7.88 -8.42
CA GLY A 344 -6.60 -9.19 -7.78
C GLY A 344 -5.18 -9.76 -7.66
N VAL A 345 -4.14 -9.03 -8.07
CA VAL A 345 -2.74 -9.45 -7.82
C VAL A 345 -2.26 -9.05 -6.43
N ALA A 346 -2.48 -7.81 -6.03
CA ALA A 346 -2.18 -7.36 -4.67
C ALA A 346 -3.30 -7.78 -3.70
N CYS A 347 -2.94 -8.05 -2.46
CA CYS A 347 -3.89 -8.31 -1.38
C CYS A 347 -4.67 -7.03 -1.06
N THR A 348 -5.99 -7.16 -0.89
CA THR A 348 -6.89 -6.02 -0.65
C THR A 348 -7.29 -5.87 0.81
N ASP A 349 -6.80 -6.73 1.69
CA ASP A 349 -7.16 -6.82 3.10
C ASP A 349 -5.99 -6.51 4.04
N THR A 350 -5.03 -5.74 3.54
CA THR A 350 -3.94 -5.12 4.28
C THR A 350 -3.67 -3.73 3.71
N ASP A 351 -3.20 -2.81 4.55
CA ASP A 351 -2.74 -1.47 4.14
C ASP A 351 -1.33 -1.46 3.52
N GLN A 352 -0.67 -2.62 3.41
CA GLN A 352 0.65 -2.76 2.81
C GLN A 352 0.61 -3.55 1.49
N MET A 353 1.66 -3.42 0.68
CA MET A 353 1.80 -4.26 -0.52
C MET A 353 2.11 -5.71 -0.15
N ALA A 354 1.25 -6.62 -0.60
CA ALA A 354 1.50 -8.07 -0.56
C ALA A 354 0.90 -8.73 -1.80
N GLY A 355 1.61 -9.70 -2.39
CA GLY A 355 1.09 -10.48 -3.51
C GLY A 355 0.09 -11.54 -3.06
N CYS A 356 -1.14 -11.46 -3.56
CA CYS A 356 -2.23 -12.43 -3.39
C CYS A 356 -2.43 -13.24 -4.70
N VAL A 357 -1.38 -13.92 -5.13
CA VAL A 357 -1.34 -14.85 -6.27
C VAL A 357 -0.52 -16.07 -5.89
N LEU A 358 -0.59 -17.15 -6.66
CA LEU A 358 0.32 -18.29 -6.51
C LEU A 358 1.78 -17.80 -6.54
N GLY A 359 2.58 -18.17 -5.55
CA GLY A 359 3.94 -17.66 -5.33
C GLY A 359 4.04 -16.49 -4.36
N GLY A 360 2.91 -15.83 -4.04
CA GLY A 360 2.83 -14.68 -3.15
C GLY A 360 3.83 -13.58 -3.52
N GLY A 361 4.58 -13.10 -2.53
CA GLY A 361 5.65 -12.12 -2.75
C GLY A 361 6.72 -12.56 -3.76
N THR A 362 7.02 -13.86 -3.91
CA THR A 362 8.03 -14.33 -4.87
C THR A 362 7.58 -14.20 -6.32
N ALA A 363 6.27 -14.11 -6.57
CA ALA A 363 5.73 -13.87 -7.90
C ALA A 363 5.85 -12.40 -8.33
N VAL A 364 5.89 -11.46 -7.39
CA VAL A 364 5.80 -10.01 -7.67
C VAL A 364 7.04 -9.22 -7.26
N ASN A 365 7.96 -9.79 -6.48
CA ASN A 365 9.19 -9.11 -6.08
C ASN A 365 10.22 -9.01 -7.23
N ALA A 366 11.33 -8.33 -6.96
CA ALA A 366 12.45 -8.21 -7.91
C ALA A 366 13.29 -9.49 -8.05
N GLY A 367 13.02 -10.55 -7.27
CA GLY A 367 13.74 -11.82 -7.34
C GLY A 367 15.17 -11.82 -6.80
N LEU A 368 15.62 -10.78 -6.09
CA LEU A 368 16.92 -10.78 -5.40
C LEU A 368 17.08 -11.99 -4.47
N TRP A 369 18.25 -12.63 -4.50
CA TRP A 369 18.48 -13.94 -3.88
C TRP A 369 19.85 -14.11 -3.24
N TRP A 370 19.87 -14.16 -1.91
CA TRP A 370 21.08 -14.10 -1.11
C TRP A 370 21.33 -15.38 -0.33
N LYS A 371 22.54 -15.94 -0.45
CA LYS A 371 23.00 -16.95 0.52
C LYS A 371 23.09 -16.26 1.88
N PRO A 372 22.39 -16.74 2.92
CA PRO A 372 22.27 -16.01 4.18
C PRO A 372 23.63 -15.78 4.83
N ASN A 373 23.84 -14.59 5.39
CA ASN A 373 24.97 -14.33 6.26
C ASN A 373 24.79 -15.17 7.55
N PRO A 374 25.77 -16.02 7.93
CA PRO A 374 25.68 -16.80 9.17
C PRO A 374 25.29 -15.99 10.41
N SER A 375 25.82 -14.77 10.55
CA SER A 375 25.54 -13.91 11.72
C SER A 375 24.06 -13.54 11.86
N ASP A 376 23.29 -13.51 10.77
CA ASP A 376 21.86 -13.20 10.84
C ASP A 376 21.09 -14.29 11.60
N TRP A 377 21.52 -15.56 11.49
CA TRP A 377 20.99 -16.67 12.29
C TRP A 377 21.50 -16.61 13.72
N ASP A 378 22.79 -16.32 13.90
CA ASP A 378 23.43 -16.36 15.21
C ASP A 378 22.95 -15.25 16.14
N GLU A 379 22.58 -14.08 15.61
CA GLU A 379 22.11 -12.95 16.39
C GLU A 379 20.59 -12.98 16.62
N ASN A 380 19.78 -13.31 15.61
CA ASN A 380 18.33 -13.10 15.67
C ASN A 380 17.52 -14.33 16.13
N PHE A 381 18.11 -15.53 16.12
CA PHE A 381 17.36 -16.76 16.36
C PHE A 381 17.81 -17.51 17.61
N PRO A 382 16.93 -18.27 18.28
CA PRO A 382 17.28 -19.04 19.47
C PRO A 382 18.15 -20.28 19.12
N ALA A 383 18.58 -21.01 20.16
CA ALA A 383 19.26 -22.30 19.98
C ALA A 383 18.42 -23.27 19.13
N GLY A 384 19.09 -24.01 18.23
CA GLY A 384 18.44 -24.89 17.24
C GLY A 384 18.16 -24.22 15.89
N TRP A 385 18.35 -22.89 15.80
CA TRP A 385 18.22 -22.10 14.58
C TRP A 385 19.48 -21.25 14.29
N LYS A 386 20.58 -21.53 15.01
CA LYS A 386 21.86 -20.84 14.81
C LYS A 386 22.45 -21.23 13.46
N ALA A 387 23.47 -20.51 12.99
CA ALA A 387 24.05 -20.72 11.66
C ALA A 387 24.46 -22.17 11.40
N LYS A 388 25.05 -22.82 12.41
CA LYS A 388 25.42 -24.24 12.36
C LYS A 388 24.22 -25.17 12.12
N ASP A 389 23.07 -24.86 12.72
CA ASP A 389 21.85 -25.66 12.66
C ASP A 389 21.16 -25.45 11.30
N MET A 390 21.26 -24.23 10.76
CA MET A 390 20.66 -23.83 9.50
C MET A 390 21.51 -24.15 8.28
N ALA A 391 22.82 -24.40 8.42
CA ALA A 391 23.71 -24.70 7.30
C ALA A 391 23.22 -25.85 6.39
N PRO A 392 22.70 -26.99 6.89
CA PRO A 392 22.13 -28.02 6.03
C PRO A 392 20.88 -27.57 5.27
N ALA A 393 20.04 -26.73 5.88
CA ALA A 393 18.85 -26.18 5.21
C ALA A 393 19.25 -25.19 4.12
N THR A 394 20.19 -24.30 4.40
CA THR A 394 20.79 -23.39 3.43
C THR A 394 21.35 -24.15 2.23
N GLN A 395 22.12 -25.22 2.46
CA GLN A 395 22.67 -26.03 1.37
C GLN A 395 21.58 -26.66 0.51
N ARG A 396 20.51 -27.21 1.12
CA ARG A 396 19.38 -27.75 0.36
C ARG A 396 18.66 -26.69 -0.46
N VAL A 397 18.48 -25.50 0.10
CA VAL A 397 17.82 -24.37 -0.58
C VAL A 397 18.63 -23.90 -1.78
N PHE A 398 19.93 -23.67 -1.61
CA PHE A 398 20.82 -23.22 -2.68
C PHE A 398 21.15 -24.31 -3.71
N SER A 399 21.03 -25.59 -3.35
CA SER A 399 21.08 -26.67 -4.34
C SER A 399 19.86 -26.68 -5.26
N ARG A 400 18.69 -26.24 -4.78
CA ARG A 400 17.45 -26.17 -5.57
C ARG A 400 17.35 -24.87 -6.35
N ILE A 401 17.78 -23.77 -5.76
CA ILE A 401 17.75 -22.42 -6.30
C ILE A 401 19.15 -21.82 -6.11
N PRO A 402 20.10 -22.10 -7.03
CA PRO A 402 21.48 -21.61 -6.90
C PRO A 402 21.56 -20.08 -7.01
N GLY A 403 20.65 -19.49 -7.79
CA GLY A 403 20.67 -18.10 -8.18
C GLY A 403 21.72 -17.78 -9.24
N THR A 404 21.68 -16.55 -9.74
CA THR A 404 22.63 -16.01 -10.74
C THR A 404 22.68 -14.50 -10.66
N ASP A 405 23.86 -13.90 -10.83
CA ASP A 405 24.03 -12.44 -10.98
C ASP A 405 24.18 -12.02 -12.47
N HIS A 406 23.98 -12.96 -13.39
CA HIS A 406 23.99 -12.79 -14.85
C HIS A 406 22.85 -13.64 -15.42
N SER A 407 21.62 -13.15 -15.26
CA SER A 407 20.40 -13.92 -15.54
C SER A 407 20.10 -14.11 -17.04
N SER A 408 20.72 -13.30 -17.89
CA SER A 408 20.64 -13.46 -19.35
C SER A 408 21.33 -14.76 -19.79
N MET A 409 20.69 -15.51 -20.69
CA MET A 409 21.15 -16.86 -21.05
C MET A 409 22.45 -16.91 -21.88
N ASP A 410 22.92 -15.79 -22.38
CA ASP A 410 24.25 -15.66 -23.01
C ASP A 410 25.37 -15.34 -21.99
N GLY A 411 25.04 -15.23 -20.70
CA GLY A 411 25.97 -14.89 -19.63
C GLY A 411 26.36 -13.40 -19.59
N VAL A 412 25.73 -12.55 -20.41
CA VAL A 412 26.02 -11.12 -20.48
C VAL A 412 25.11 -10.34 -19.53
N ARG A 413 25.68 -9.32 -18.89
CA ARG A 413 24.92 -8.31 -18.14
C ARG A 413 24.68 -7.10 -19.01
N TYR A 414 23.43 -6.65 -19.07
CA TYR A 414 22.99 -5.52 -19.88
C TYR A 414 22.84 -4.27 -19.02
N MET A 415 22.86 -3.09 -19.66
CA MET A 415 22.66 -1.78 -19.02
C MET A 415 23.64 -1.48 -17.86
N GLN A 416 24.90 -1.93 -17.95
CA GLN A 416 25.87 -1.83 -16.84
C GLN A 416 26.42 -0.42 -16.59
N SER A 417 26.03 0.58 -17.36
CA SER A 417 26.62 1.92 -17.28
C SER A 417 26.47 2.58 -15.91
N GLY A 418 25.31 2.43 -15.26
CA GLY A 418 25.11 2.88 -13.87
C GLY A 418 25.90 2.06 -12.85
N PHE A 419 26.07 0.75 -13.09
CA PHE A 419 26.88 -0.11 -12.22
C PHE A 419 28.34 0.31 -12.23
N ASP A 420 28.90 0.57 -13.42
CA ASP A 420 30.30 0.96 -13.60
C ASP A 420 30.62 2.31 -12.94
N VAL A 421 29.69 3.26 -12.95
CA VAL A 421 29.86 4.57 -12.31
C VAL A 421 30.04 4.43 -10.80
N ILE A 422 29.14 3.69 -10.14
CA ILE A 422 29.16 3.52 -8.68
C ILE A 422 30.38 2.70 -8.25
N THR A 423 30.61 1.55 -8.89
CA THR A 423 31.64 0.61 -8.45
C THR A 423 33.07 1.13 -8.62
N LYS A 424 33.32 1.99 -9.61
CA LYS A 424 34.60 2.72 -9.72
C LYS A 424 34.86 3.63 -8.52
N GLY A 425 33.83 4.34 -8.05
CA GLY A 425 33.91 5.16 -6.84
C GLY A 425 34.18 4.33 -5.59
N LEU A 426 33.40 3.27 -5.40
CA LEU A 426 33.55 2.35 -4.28
C LEU A 426 34.94 1.71 -4.22
N ALA A 427 35.46 1.24 -5.36
CA ALA A 427 36.80 0.68 -5.44
C ALA A 427 37.88 1.71 -5.08
N ALA A 428 37.75 2.95 -5.55
CA ALA A 428 38.65 4.06 -5.18
C ALA A 428 38.57 4.40 -3.68
N ALA A 429 37.42 4.15 -3.05
CA ALA A 429 37.20 4.25 -1.61
C ALA A 429 37.55 2.96 -0.83
N ASN A 430 38.30 2.03 -1.43
CA ASN A 430 38.75 0.76 -0.84
C ASN A 430 37.63 -0.21 -0.43
N TRP A 431 36.47 -0.15 -1.08
CA TRP A 431 35.48 -1.22 -0.95
C TRP A 431 35.90 -2.41 -1.81
N SER A 432 35.58 -3.63 -1.34
CA SER A 432 35.95 -4.87 -2.02
C SER A 432 34.82 -5.38 -2.92
N SER A 433 35.14 -5.71 -4.17
CA SER A 433 34.22 -6.44 -5.04
C SER A 433 34.15 -7.91 -4.64
N VAL A 434 32.95 -8.46 -4.55
CA VAL A 434 32.71 -9.87 -4.22
C VAL A 434 31.61 -10.48 -5.09
N THR A 435 31.63 -11.79 -5.26
CA THR A 435 30.43 -12.54 -5.64
C THR A 435 29.63 -12.83 -4.38
N ALA A 436 28.51 -12.12 -4.18
CA ALA A 436 27.83 -12.04 -2.89
C ALA A 436 27.47 -13.40 -2.26
N ASN A 437 27.07 -14.37 -3.08
CA ASN A 437 26.64 -15.70 -2.64
C ASN A 437 27.80 -16.69 -2.40
N ASP A 438 29.00 -16.41 -2.91
CA ASP A 438 30.20 -17.22 -2.66
C ASP A 438 30.79 -16.91 -1.28
N VAL A 439 30.69 -15.65 -0.85
CA VAL A 439 31.20 -15.15 0.43
C VAL A 439 30.09 -14.48 1.27
N PRO A 440 29.06 -15.23 1.71
CA PRO A 440 27.89 -14.65 2.35
C PRO A 440 28.19 -13.84 3.62
N SER A 441 29.28 -14.15 4.34
CA SER A 441 29.72 -13.43 5.54
C SER A 441 30.48 -12.13 5.27
N GLN A 442 30.96 -11.90 4.04
CA GLN A 442 31.64 -10.65 3.68
C GLN A 442 30.58 -9.60 3.31
N LYS A 443 30.20 -8.79 4.29
CA LYS A 443 29.15 -7.76 4.19
C LYS A 443 29.55 -6.42 4.83
N ASN A 444 30.85 -6.14 4.91
CA ASN A 444 31.35 -4.87 5.42
C ASN A 444 32.33 -4.24 4.43
N ARG A 445 31.99 -3.05 3.92
CA ARG A 445 32.72 -2.34 2.85
C ARG A 445 32.90 -3.23 1.61
N THR A 446 31.83 -3.88 1.20
CA THR A 446 31.79 -4.80 0.06
C THR A 446 30.71 -4.42 -0.94
N TYR A 447 30.91 -4.70 -2.23
CA TYR A 447 29.89 -4.56 -3.26
C TYR A 447 29.89 -5.74 -4.23
N ALA A 448 28.74 -5.99 -4.85
CA ALA A 448 28.55 -7.10 -5.79
C ALA A 448 27.55 -6.73 -6.89
N HIS A 449 27.58 -7.49 -7.99
CA HIS A 449 26.40 -7.58 -8.86
C HIS A 449 25.23 -8.21 -8.09
N ALA A 450 24.01 -7.80 -8.42
CA ALA A 450 22.79 -8.31 -7.80
C ALA A 450 22.53 -9.77 -8.21
N PRO A 451 22.58 -10.75 -7.29
CA PRO A 451 22.14 -12.12 -7.54
C PRO A 451 20.63 -12.21 -7.45
N HIS A 452 20.05 -13.01 -8.34
CA HIS A 452 18.63 -13.25 -8.46
C HIS A 452 18.30 -14.74 -8.40
N MET A 453 17.08 -15.10 -8.00
CA MET A 453 16.57 -16.48 -7.98
C MET A 453 16.18 -17.00 -9.37
N PHE A 454 16.50 -16.22 -10.41
CA PHE A 454 16.15 -16.47 -11.80
C PHE A 454 16.80 -17.75 -12.32
N SER A 455 16.14 -18.38 -13.29
CA SER A 455 16.62 -19.58 -13.94
C SER A 455 16.15 -19.58 -15.38
N ASN A 456 17.04 -19.88 -16.32
CA ASN A 456 16.74 -19.90 -17.75
C ASN A 456 16.21 -18.56 -18.30
N GLY A 457 16.69 -17.44 -17.76
CA GLY A 457 16.24 -16.08 -18.09
C GLY A 457 14.81 -15.73 -17.65
N GLU A 458 14.15 -16.60 -16.87
CA GLU A 458 12.81 -16.38 -16.30
C GLU A 458 12.89 -16.27 -14.76
N ARG A 459 11.79 -15.84 -14.12
CA ARG A 459 11.69 -15.57 -12.67
C ARG A 459 12.21 -16.69 -11.74
N GLY A 460 12.16 -17.95 -12.13
CA GLY A 460 12.71 -19.05 -11.33
C GLY A 460 12.05 -19.21 -9.95
N GLY A 461 12.87 -19.28 -8.89
CA GLY A 461 12.41 -19.32 -7.51
C GLY A 461 11.59 -20.55 -7.09
N PRO A 462 10.81 -20.47 -5.99
CA PRO A 462 10.05 -21.61 -5.46
C PRO A 462 9.00 -22.19 -6.42
N MET A 463 8.38 -21.34 -7.26
CA MET A 463 7.39 -21.78 -8.24
C MET A 463 8.01 -22.63 -9.37
N ALA A 464 9.23 -22.31 -9.81
CA ALA A 464 9.91 -23.06 -10.85
C ALA A 464 10.63 -24.32 -10.34
N THR A 465 10.70 -24.51 -9.01
CA THR A 465 11.51 -25.58 -8.41
C THR A 465 10.70 -26.44 -7.43
N TYR A 466 10.40 -25.92 -6.24
CA TYR A 466 9.69 -26.62 -5.17
C TYR A 466 8.26 -27.00 -5.57
N LEU A 467 7.53 -26.08 -6.19
CA LEU A 467 6.16 -26.37 -6.62
C LEU A 467 6.12 -27.39 -7.76
N VAL A 468 7.11 -27.37 -8.67
CA VAL A 468 7.23 -28.36 -9.76
C VAL A 468 7.38 -29.77 -9.19
N SER A 469 8.27 -29.98 -8.22
CA SER A 469 8.45 -31.30 -7.62
C SER A 469 7.28 -31.73 -6.74
N ALA A 470 6.63 -30.79 -6.04
CA ALA A 470 5.43 -31.07 -5.25
C ALA A 470 4.28 -31.54 -6.16
N ASN A 471 4.01 -30.79 -7.22
CA ASN A 471 2.93 -31.08 -8.18
C ASN A 471 3.10 -32.42 -8.92
N GLY A 472 4.33 -32.94 -9.00
CA GLY A 472 4.60 -34.26 -9.56
C GLY A 472 4.19 -35.44 -8.66
N ARG A 473 3.70 -35.21 -7.43
CA ARG A 473 3.36 -36.28 -6.48
C ARG A 473 1.86 -36.41 -6.29
N ASN A 474 1.36 -37.64 -6.33
CA ASN A 474 -0.07 -37.96 -6.16
C ASN A 474 -0.64 -37.61 -4.77
N ASN A 475 0.23 -37.46 -3.76
CA ASN A 475 -0.15 -37.09 -2.39
C ASN A 475 -0.15 -35.57 -2.14
N PHE A 476 0.13 -34.75 -3.17
CA PHE A 476 0.07 -33.30 -3.10
C PHE A 476 -1.14 -32.76 -3.87
N HIS A 477 -1.85 -31.81 -3.28
CA HIS A 477 -2.99 -31.14 -3.89
C HIS A 477 -2.87 -29.62 -3.71
N LEU A 478 -3.31 -28.86 -4.71
CA LEU A 478 -3.31 -27.40 -4.71
C LEU A 478 -4.71 -26.87 -4.96
N TRP A 479 -5.19 -26.00 -4.08
CA TRP A 479 -6.41 -25.22 -4.29
C TRP A 479 -6.05 -23.74 -4.43
N LEU A 480 -6.31 -23.19 -5.61
CA LEU A 480 -6.25 -21.75 -5.88
C LEU A 480 -7.61 -21.10 -5.59
N ASN A 481 -7.67 -19.77 -5.67
CA ASN A 481 -8.91 -19.01 -5.55
C ASN A 481 -9.68 -19.31 -4.24
N THR A 482 -8.96 -19.69 -3.18
CA THR A 482 -9.55 -20.22 -1.95
C THR A 482 -8.91 -19.56 -0.74
N SER A 483 -9.67 -18.77 0.00
CA SER A 483 -9.20 -18.18 1.26
C SER A 483 -9.57 -19.09 2.42
N VAL A 484 -8.66 -19.25 3.38
CA VAL A 484 -8.96 -19.84 4.68
C VAL A 484 -9.46 -18.75 5.61
N GLU A 485 -10.63 -18.95 6.21
CA GLU A 485 -11.23 -17.96 7.12
C GLU A 485 -10.89 -18.23 8.57
N ARG A 486 -10.88 -19.51 8.96
CA ARG A 486 -10.74 -19.94 10.34
C ARG A 486 -10.16 -21.33 10.46
N ILE A 487 -9.41 -21.56 11.53
CA ILE A 487 -9.03 -22.90 12.00
C ILE A 487 -10.05 -23.32 13.06
N ASN A 488 -10.78 -24.41 12.77
CA ASN A 488 -11.67 -25.03 13.73
C ASN A 488 -10.86 -25.91 14.68
N ARG A 489 -11.01 -25.68 15.98
CA ARG A 489 -10.21 -26.35 17.02
C ARG A 489 -11.04 -26.71 18.25
N VAL A 490 -10.63 -27.78 18.91
CA VAL A 490 -11.11 -28.19 20.23
C VAL A 490 -9.98 -27.97 21.23
N GLY A 491 -10.12 -26.97 22.10
CA GLY A 491 -9.01 -26.51 22.95
C GLY A 491 -7.81 -26.10 22.09
N GLY A 492 -6.66 -26.72 22.33
CA GLY A 492 -5.42 -26.48 21.57
C GLY A 492 -5.24 -27.35 20.32
N HIS A 493 -6.20 -28.21 19.96
CA HIS A 493 -6.08 -29.14 18.83
C HIS A 493 -6.91 -28.69 17.62
N ALA A 494 -6.23 -28.40 16.50
CA ALA A 494 -6.88 -28.11 15.23
C ALA A 494 -7.50 -29.37 14.60
N VAL A 495 -8.70 -29.25 14.06
CA VAL A 495 -9.49 -30.37 13.52
C VAL A 495 -9.81 -30.17 12.04
N SER A 496 -10.14 -28.94 11.65
CA SER A 496 -10.50 -28.59 10.28
C SER A 496 -10.29 -27.10 10.01
N LEU A 497 -10.48 -26.68 8.76
CA LEU A 497 -10.41 -25.28 8.36
C LEU A 497 -11.62 -24.93 7.51
N ASP A 498 -12.21 -23.77 7.78
CA ASP A 498 -13.27 -23.21 6.96
C ASP A 498 -12.67 -22.39 5.82
N VAL A 499 -13.17 -22.62 4.61
CA VAL A 499 -12.68 -21.99 3.38
C VAL A 499 -13.81 -21.35 2.59
N ILE A 500 -13.47 -20.26 1.91
CA ILE A 500 -14.36 -19.54 0.98
C ILE A 500 -13.69 -19.36 -0.38
N ALA A 501 -14.50 -19.38 -1.42
CA ALA A 501 -14.06 -19.08 -2.77
C ALA A 501 -13.85 -17.57 -2.93
N THR A 502 -12.67 -17.17 -3.39
CA THR A 502 -12.35 -15.77 -3.71
C THR A 502 -12.50 -15.46 -5.20
N ASN A 503 -12.56 -16.50 -6.04
CA ASN A 503 -12.79 -16.42 -7.48
C ASN A 503 -13.38 -17.74 -7.99
N ASN A 504 -13.78 -17.79 -9.26
CA ASN A 504 -14.34 -18.97 -9.90
C ASN A 504 -13.42 -20.20 -9.75
N GLY A 505 -14.02 -21.35 -9.47
CA GLY A 505 -13.28 -22.60 -9.22
C GLY A 505 -12.69 -22.72 -7.81
N GLY A 506 -12.77 -21.66 -6.98
CA GLY A 506 -12.39 -21.69 -5.58
C GLY A 506 -13.26 -22.61 -4.74
N ARG A 507 -12.74 -23.06 -3.58
CA ARG A 507 -13.44 -24.00 -2.69
C ARG A 507 -14.26 -23.29 -1.63
N VAL A 508 -15.41 -23.86 -1.29
CA VAL A 508 -16.26 -23.42 -0.17
C VAL A 508 -16.63 -24.58 0.74
N GLY A 509 -16.61 -24.35 2.05
CA GLY A 509 -16.98 -25.33 3.07
C GLY A 509 -15.84 -25.60 4.06
N THR A 510 -15.82 -26.81 4.64
CA THR A 510 -14.86 -27.19 5.68
C THR A 510 -13.98 -28.33 5.20
N VAL A 511 -12.66 -28.17 5.27
CA VAL A 511 -11.67 -29.21 4.96
C VAL A 511 -11.10 -29.80 6.24
N ASN A 512 -11.11 -31.13 6.35
CA ASN A 512 -10.70 -31.83 7.56
C ASN A 512 -9.21 -32.17 7.56
N LEU A 513 -8.61 -32.14 8.74
CA LEU A 513 -7.32 -32.76 8.99
C LEU A 513 -7.52 -34.26 9.24
N THR A 514 -6.49 -35.06 8.95
CA THR A 514 -6.46 -36.45 9.39
C THR A 514 -6.60 -36.50 10.91
N SER A 515 -7.54 -37.32 11.39
CA SER A 515 -7.92 -37.34 12.80
C SER A 515 -6.70 -37.58 13.69
N VAL A 516 -6.57 -36.77 14.76
CA VAL A 516 -5.49 -36.81 15.76
C VAL A 516 -4.10 -36.39 15.24
N THR A 517 -3.68 -36.85 14.06
CA THR A 517 -2.31 -36.68 13.56
C THR A 517 -2.12 -35.47 12.65
N GLY A 518 -3.20 -34.97 12.06
CA GLY A 518 -3.15 -33.91 11.07
C GLY A 518 -2.70 -32.58 11.66
N ARG A 519 -2.02 -31.78 10.83
CA ARG A 519 -1.38 -30.52 11.23
C ARG A 519 -1.70 -29.41 10.24
N VAL A 520 -1.85 -28.20 10.77
CA VAL A 520 -1.93 -26.99 9.94
C VAL A 520 -0.58 -26.28 9.96
N VAL A 521 -0.12 -25.83 8.80
CA VAL A 521 1.03 -24.94 8.68
C VAL A 521 0.57 -23.61 8.09
N LEU A 522 0.76 -22.54 8.85
CA LEU A 522 0.39 -21.20 8.41
C LEU A 522 1.57 -20.56 7.67
N SER A 523 1.33 -20.19 6.42
CA SER A 523 2.32 -19.57 5.51
C SER A 523 1.68 -18.42 4.72
N ALA A 524 0.67 -17.77 5.31
CA ALA A 524 -0.11 -16.69 4.70
C ALA A 524 0.55 -15.29 4.83
N GLY A 525 1.86 -15.25 5.12
CA GLY A 525 2.63 -14.02 5.26
C GLY A 525 2.45 -13.29 6.59
N ALA A 526 3.15 -12.17 6.72
CA ALA A 526 3.26 -11.38 7.96
C ALA A 526 1.95 -10.71 8.39
N PHE A 527 0.99 -10.51 7.47
CA PHE A 527 -0.34 -9.96 7.76
C PHE A 527 -1.43 -11.03 7.72
N GLY A 528 -1.42 -11.92 6.72
CA GLY A 528 -2.42 -12.98 6.59
C GLY A 528 -2.36 -14.03 7.69
N THR A 529 -1.17 -14.37 8.20
CA THR A 529 -1.03 -15.33 9.31
C THR A 529 -1.58 -14.76 10.63
N PRO A 530 -1.22 -13.55 11.07
CA PRO A 530 -1.89 -12.91 12.21
C PRO A 530 -3.40 -12.80 12.05
N LYS A 531 -3.89 -12.39 10.87
CA LYS A 531 -5.34 -12.32 10.59
C LYS A 531 -6.04 -13.64 10.86
N LEU A 532 -5.52 -14.75 10.33
CA LEU A 532 -6.10 -16.07 10.51
C LEU A 532 -6.02 -16.53 11.98
N LEU A 533 -4.92 -16.24 12.68
CA LEU A 533 -4.80 -16.54 14.11
C LEU A 533 -5.84 -15.77 14.94
N PHE A 534 -6.02 -14.47 14.69
CA PHE A 534 -7.04 -13.65 15.35
C PHE A 534 -8.45 -14.19 15.10
N ARG A 535 -8.79 -14.51 13.84
CA ARG A 535 -10.08 -15.13 13.46
C ARG A 535 -10.30 -16.53 14.05
N SER A 536 -9.22 -17.18 14.49
CA SER A 536 -9.23 -18.49 15.17
C SER A 536 -9.13 -18.39 16.70
N GLY A 537 -9.30 -17.19 17.26
CA GLY A 537 -9.26 -16.97 18.71
C GLY A 537 -7.87 -17.12 19.32
N ILE A 538 -6.80 -16.82 18.57
CA ILE A 538 -5.40 -16.87 19.02
C ILE A 538 -4.76 -15.49 18.81
N GLY A 539 -4.43 -14.80 19.89
CA GLY A 539 -3.83 -13.47 19.82
C GLY A 539 -4.10 -12.61 21.06
N PRO A 540 -3.69 -11.32 21.03
CA PRO A 540 -3.95 -10.38 22.10
C PRO A 540 -5.46 -10.15 22.28
N VAL A 541 -5.91 -9.98 23.52
CA VAL A 541 -7.35 -9.91 23.86
C VAL A 541 -8.06 -8.78 23.10
N ASP A 542 -7.43 -7.61 22.95
CA ASP A 542 -7.97 -6.49 22.19
C ASP A 542 -8.25 -6.87 20.72
N GLN A 543 -7.34 -7.60 20.09
CA GLN A 543 -7.50 -8.06 18.70
C GLN A 543 -8.61 -9.10 18.57
N LEU A 544 -8.71 -10.02 19.54
CA LEU A 544 -9.77 -11.02 19.57
C LEU A 544 -11.15 -10.39 19.81
N GLN A 545 -11.24 -9.34 20.64
CA GLN A 545 -12.47 -8.58 20.83
C GLN A 545 -12.88 -7.81 19.57
N THR A 546 -11.92 -7.28 18.80
CA THR A 546 -12.20 -6.67 17.49
C THR A 546 -12.84 -7.67 16.53
N VAL A 547 -12.30 -8.89 16.44
CA VAL A 547 -12.91 -9.97 15.65
C VAL A 547 -14.28 -10.35 16.20
N LYS A 548 -14.43 -10.48 17.53
CA LYS A 548 -15.71 -10.84 18.15
C LYS A 548 -16.82 -9.83 17.87
N SER A 549 -16.44 -8.57 17.67
CA SER A 549 -17.34 -7.46 17.35
C SER A 549 -17.58 -7.26 15.85
N SER A 550 -17.00 -8.12 15.00
CA SER A 550 -17.11 -8.07 13.53
C SER A 550 -18.18 -9.02 12.99
N VAL A 551 -18.23 -9.16 11.65
CA VAL A 551 -19.04 -10.17 10.95
C VAL A 551 -18.73 -11.62 11.35
N ASP A 552 -17.53 -11.88 11.87
CA ASP A 552 -17.13 -13.21 12.36
C ASP A 552 -17.66 -13.52 13.77
N GLY A 553 -18.12 -12.50 14.50
CA GLY A 553 -18.54 -12.61 15.89
C GLY A 553 -19.51 -13.75 16.20
N PRO A 554 -20.56 -13.99 15.38
CA PRO A 554 -21.51 -15.08 15.61
C PRO A 554 -20.91 -16.48 15.52
N THR A 555 -19.89 -16.68 14.68
CA THR A 555 -19.28 -18.00 14.44
C THR A 555 -17.92 -18.17 15.13
N MET A 556 -17.33 -17.09 15.64
CA MET A 556 -16.06 -17.13 16.38
C MET A 556 -16.18 -17.96 17.66
N LEU A 557 -15.10 -18.67 17.99
CA LEU A 557 -14.95 -19.43 19.23
C LEU A 557 -15.29 -18.60 20.48
N ALA A 558 -15.88 -19.27 21.47
CA ALA A 558 -16.22 -18.65 22.75
C ALA A 558 -14.97 -18.09 23.44
N GLN A 559 -15.13 -16.98 24.14
CA GLN A 559 -14.03 -16.28 24.82
C GLN A 559 -13.24 -17.17 25.78
N LYS A 560 -13.90 -18.13 26.44
CA LYS A 560 -13.27 -19.11 27.34
C LYS A 560 -12.23 -20.00 26.66
N ASP A 561 -12.30 -20.14 25.32
CA ASP A 561 -11.42 -20.99 24.54
C ASP A 561 -10.33 -20.19 23.80
N TRP A 562 -10.24 -18.87 24.03
CA TRP A 562 -9.20 -18.03 23.44
C TRP A 562 -7.81 -18.36 23.98
N ILE A 563 -6.80 -18.22 23.12
CA ILE A 563 -5.39 -18.41 23.46
C ILE A 563 -4.69 -17.06 23.34
N THR A 564 -4.17 -16.55 24.45
CA THR A 564 -3.47 -15.26 24.45
C THR A 564 -1.99 -15.45 24.09
N LEU A 565 -1.61 -14.92 22.93
CA LEU A 565 -0.24 -14.86 22.45
C LEU A 565 0.02 -13.47 21.86
N PRO A 566 1.28 -12.99 21.81
CA PRO A 566 1.63 -11.65 21.31
C PRO A 566 1.60 -11.58 19.77
N VAL A 567 0.58 -12.18 19.14
CA VAL A 567 0.41 -12.14 17.68
C VAL A 567 0.21 -10.70 17.23
N GLY A 568 0.94 -10.28 16.20
CA GLY A 568 0.94 -8.93 15.66
C GLY A 568 1.95 -7.98 16.31
N TYR A 569 2.52 -8.32 17.47
CA TYR A 569 3.66 -7.59 18.04
C TYR A 569 4.98 -7.97 17.36
N ASN A 570 6.03 -7.19 17.64
CA ASN A 570 7.37 -7.39 17.09
C ASN A 570 7.37 -7.40 15.55
N LEU A 571 6.47 -6.60 14.95
CA LEU A 571 6.51 -6.33 13.52
C LEU A 571 7.85 -5.63 13.23
N ASN A 572 8.55 -6.09 12.20
CA ASN A 572 9.79 -5.48 11.75
C ASN A 572 9.81 -5.49 10.23
N ASP A 573 10.47 -4.49 9.67
CA ASP A 573 10.83 -4.40 8.27
C ASP A 573 12.13 -3.60 8.17
N HIS A 574 12.84 -3.65 7.06
CA HIS A 574 14.03 -2.82 6.88
C HIS A 574 13.60 -1.35 6.78
N LEU A 575 14.19 -0.48 7.60
CA LEU A 575 14.05 0.97 7.37
C LEU A 575 14.77 1.35 6.08
N ASN A 576 13.98 1.63 5.04
CA ASN A 576 14.45 2.14 3.76
C ASN A 576 14.63 3.66 3.79
N THR A 577 15.76 4.14 3.29
CA THR A 577 16.02 5.56 3.02
C THR A 577 16.60 5.72 1.61
N ASP A 578 15.83 6.35 0.73
CA ASP A 578 16.27 6.64 -0.63
C ASP A 578 17.23 7.83 -0.64
N THR A 579 18.29 7.71 -1.42
CA THR A 579 19.16 8.81 -1.83
C THR A 579 19.24 8.80 -3.36
N VAL A 580 19.57 9.92 -4.00
CA VAL A 580 19.53 10.05 -5.46
C VAL A 580 20.77 10.76 -5.97
N ILE A 581 21.42 10.18 -6.98
CA ILE A 581 22.52 10.80 -7.71
C ILE A 581 22.15 10.98 -9.18
N SER A 582 22.94 11.77 -9.90
CA SER A 582 22.95 11.84 -11.37
C SER A 582 24.36 11.78 -11.89
N HIS A 583 24.55 11.16 -13.06
CA HIS A 583 25.86 11.11 -13.72
C HIS A 583 25.71 10.97 -15.26
N PRO A 584 26.48 11.69 -16.10
CA PRO A 584 26.31 11.69 -17.56
C PRO A 584 26.38 10.32 -18.25
N ASN A 585 27.14 9.38 -17.68
CA ASN A 585 27.28 8.01 -18.22
C ASN A 585 26.17 7.06 -17.75
N VAL A 586 25.18 7.50 -16.97
CA VAL A 586 24.05 6.66 -16.59
C VAL A 586 23.04 6.62 -17.72
N SER A 587 22.52 5.44 -18.04
CA SER A 587 21.53 5.25 -19.10
C SER A 587 20.30 4.53 -18.58
N TYR A 588 19.17 5.22 -18.57
CA TYR A 588 17.87 4.66 -18.21
C TYR A 588 17.30 3.78 -19.33
N TYR A 589 16.66 2.68 -18.93
CA TYR A 589 15.83 1.84 -19.78
C TYR A 589 14.37 2.08 -19.38
N ASP A 590 13.47 2.32 -20.34
CA ASP A 590 12.07 2.60 -20.04
C ASP A 590 11.28 1.30 -19.77
N TRP A 591 11.35 0.83 -18.52
CA TRP A 591 10.69 -0.38 -18.07
C TRP A 591 9.17 -0.30 -18.11
N PRO A 592 8.51 0.79 -17.65
CA PRO A 592 7.06 0.93 -17.80
C PRO A 592 6.59 0.88 -19.25
N ALA A 593 7.33 1.51 -20.18
CA ALA A 593 6.97 1.46 -21.59
C ALA A 593 7.13 0.06 -22.20
N ALA A 594 8.01 -0.79 -21.65
CA ALA A 594 8.21 -2.15 -22.15
C ALA A 594 6.95 -3.03 -22.07
N TRP A 595 5.99 -2.68 -21.21
CA TRP A 595 4.69 -3.35 -21.13
C TRP A 595 3.95 -3.34 -22.47
N LEU A 596 3.79 -2.17 -23.10
CA LEU A 596 3.00 -2.00 -24.33
C LEU A 596 3.84 -1.72 -25.58
N THR A 597 5.05 -1.23 -25.41
CA THR A 597 5.94 -0.82 -26.50
C THR A 597 7.38 -1.22 -26.18
N PRO A 598 7.67 -2.52 -25.98
CA PRO A 598 9.03 -2.96 -25.75
C PRO A 598 9.90 -2.66 -26.97
N ILE A 599 11.18 -2.38 -26.72
CA ILE A 599 12.18 -2.26 -27.79
C ILE A 599 12.16 -3.58 -28.56
N LYS A 600 11.91 -3.50 -29.87
CA LYS A 600 11.61 -4.67 -30.72
C LYS A 600 12.70 -5.75 -30.65
N ASP A 601 13.96 -5.34 -30.67
CA ASP A 601 15.09 -6.27 -30.64
C ASP A 601 15.22 -6.94 -29.27
N ASP A 602 14.99 -6.21 -28.18
CA ASP A 602 15.01 -6.76 -26.82
C ASP A 602 13.87 -7.76 -26.59
N ALA A 603 12.66 -7.43 -27.04
CA ALA A 603 11.53 -8.36 -27.02
C ALA A 603 11.83 -9.61 -27.84
N THR A 604 12.33 -9.46 -29.07
CA THR A 604 12.66 -10.60 -29.95
C THR A 604 13.73 -11.49 -29.33
N ASN A 605 14.80 -10.89 -28.80
CA ASN A 605 15.89 -11.61 -28.14
C ASN A 605 15.41 -12.36 -26.89
N TYR A 606 14.57 -11.73 -26.07
CA TYR A 606 14.01 -12.36 -24.88
C TYR A 606 13.09 -13.53 -25.24
N LEU A 607 12.16 -13.33 -26.18
CA LEU A 607 11.19 -14.34 -26.59
C LEU A 607 11.85 -15.57 -27.23
N THR A 608 12.89 -15.36 -28.05
CA THR A 608 13.53 -16.44 -28.83
C THR A 608 14.71 -17.09 -28.12
N LYS A 609 15.44 -16.35 -27.27
CA LYS A 609 16.71 -16.81 -26.69
C LYS A 609 16.82 -16.61 -25.18
N ARG A 610 15.87 -15.91 -24.54
CA ARG A 610 15.95 -15.51 -23.12
C ARG A 610 17.22 -14.72 -22.80
N ILE A 611 17.59 -13.82 -23.70
CA ILE A 611 18.72 -12.90 -23.53
C ILE A 611 18.25 -11.44 -23.57
N GLY A 612 19.14 -10.50 -23.25
CA GLY A 612 18.86 -9.06 -23.26
C GLY A 612 18.39 -8.50 -21.91
N PRO A 613 18.05 -7.18 -21.88
CA PRO A 613 17.65 -6.47 -20.66
C PRO A 613 16.44 -7.07 -19.97
N LEU A 614 15.46 -7.59 -20.70
CA LEU A 614 14.22 -8.16 -20.15
C LEU A 614 14.43 -9.45 -19.33
N ALA A 615 15.60 -10.08 -19.45
CA ALA A 615 16.01 -11.20 -18.58
C ALA A 615 16.57 -10.73 -17.22
N GLN A 616 16.68 -9.42 -16.98
CA GLN A 616 17.11 -8.82 -15.71
C GLN A 616 15.92 -8.14 -15.02
N ALA A 617 15.97 -7.99 -13.69
CA ALA A 617 14.91 -7.32 -12.95
C ALA A 617 14.76 -5.85 -13.38
N ALA A 618 13.53 -5.36 -13.36
CA ALA A 618 13.19 -3.95 -13.50
C ALA A 618 13.04 -3.24 -12.13
N PRO A 619 13.41 -1.95 -12.03
CA PRO A 619 14.30 -1.26 -12.96
C PRO A 619 15.69 -1.89 -12.91
N ASN A 620 16.61 -1.45 -13.79
CA ASN A 620 17.95 -2.03 -13.84
C ASN A 620 18.66 -1.88 -12.48
N ILE A 621 18.81 -3.00 -11.77
CA ILE A 621 19.44 -3.05 -10.45
C ILE A 621 20.95 -3.03 -10.63
N GLY A 622 21.58 -1.95 -10.17
CA GLY A 622 23.02 -1.75 -10.16
C GLY A 622 23.72 -2.53 -9.03
N PRO A 623 24.81 -2.01 -8.44
CA PRO A 623 25.52 -2.73 -7.40
C PRO A 623 24.68 -2.82 -6.13
N ILE A 624 24.82 -3.95 -5.46
CA ILE A 624 24.40 -4.12 -4.07
C ILE A 624 25.64 -3.97 -3.21
N MET A 625 25.54 -3.16 -2.16
CA MET A 625 26.68 -2.78 -1.33
C MET A 625 26.33 -2.96 0.13
N TRP A 626 27.30 -3.31 0.96
CA TRP A 626 27.08 -3.53 2.39
C TRP A 626 28.16 -2.89 3.24
N GLU A 627 27.75 -2.36 4.38
CA GLU A 627 28.61 -1.93 5.46
C GLU A 627 28.01 -2.30 6.82
N GLU A 628 28.87 -2.49 7.81
CA GLU A 628 28.45 -2.67 9.19
C GLU A 628 28.95 -1.49 10.02
N ILE A 629 28.02 -0.80 10.69
CA ILE A 629 28.32 0.42 11.43
C ILE A 629 27.94 0.21 12.88
N LYS A 630 28.88 0.50 13.79
CA LYS A 630 28.61 0.49 15.22
C LYS A 630 27.89 1.77 15.60
N GLY A 631 26.64 1.65 16.04
CA GLY A 631 25.82 2.79 16.45
C GLY A 631 26.30 3.42 17.75
N PRO A 632 25.74 4.60 18.12
CA PRO A 632 26.11 5.32 19.35
C PRO A 632 25.87 4.52 20.64
N ASP A 633 24.92 3.59 20.61
CA ASP A 633 24.60 2.64 21.69
C ASP A 633 25.54 1.41 21.75
N GLY A 634 26.51 1.33 20.83
CA GLY A 634 27.46 0.24 20.74
C GLY A 634 26.95 -1.02 20.03
N ILE A 635 25.75 -0.99 19.44
CA ILE A 635 25.19 -2.10 18.65
C ILE A 635 25.67 -2.00 17.20
N ASN A 636 26.16 -3.10 16.64
CA ASN A 636 26.48 -3.18 15.22
C ASN A 636 25.19 -3.27 14.40
N ARG A 637 25.03 -2.34 13.46
CA ARG A 637 23.90 -2.28 12.53
C ARG A 637 24.38 -2.56 11.12
N HIS A 638 23.71 -3.49 10.48
CA HIS A 638 24.01 -3.91 9.12
C HIS A 638 23.23 -3.04 8.13
N MET A 639 23.96 -2.47 7.18
CA MET A 639 23.44 -1.61 6.13
C MET A 639 23.56 -2.32 4.80
N GLN A 640 22.46 -2.37 4.04
CA GLN A 640 22.47 -2.80 2.65
C GLN A 640 22.05 -1.63 1.76
N TRP A 641 22.88 -1.29 0.80
CA TRP A 641 22.55 -0.36 -0.26
C TRP A 641 22.16 -1.11 -1.53
N GLN A 642 21.08 -0.69 -2.16
CA GLN A 642 20.67 -1.15 -3.48
C GLN A 642 20.62 0.05 -4.43
N ALA A 643 21.54 0.07 -5.39
CA ALA A 643 21.48 1.05 -6.46
C ALA A 643 20.53 0.57 -7.58
N ARG A 644 19.72 1.47 -8.13
CA ARG A 644 18.91 1.21 -9.32
C ARG A 644 18.92 2.41 -10.26
N VAL A 645 18.90 2.15 -11.57
CA VAL A 645 18.87 3.21 -12.59
C VAL A 645 17.43 3.65 -12.81
N GLU A 646 17.01 4.59 -11.96
CA GLU A 646 15.68 5.18 -11.89
C GLU A 646 15.80 6.46 -11.05
N GLY A 647 14.93 7.43 -11.30
CA GLY A 647 14.76 8.59 -10.43
C GLY A 647 13.74 8.31 -9.32
N SER A 648 13.85 9.00 -8.19
CA SER A 648 12.85 8.95 -7.12
C SER A 648 12.69 10.31 -6.44
N ARG A 649 11.67 10.47 -5.59
CA ARG A 649 11.43 11.69 -4.79
C ARG A 649 11.39 12.98 -5.65
N GLY A 650 10.73 12.92 -6.81
CA GLY A 650 10.59 14.05 -7.74
C GLY A 650 11.81 14.31 -8.63
N ILE A 651 12.91 13.57 -8.48
CA ILE A 651 14.02 13.59 -9.43
C ILE A 651 13.66 12.72 -10.64
N PRO A 652 13.69 13.26 -11.88
CA PRO A 652 13.25 12.52 -13.05
C PRO A 652 14.18 11.37 -13.40
N ASN A 653 13.68 10.41 -14.18
CA ASN A 653 14.48 9.41 -14.86
C ASN A 653 15.47 10.04 -15.86
N GLY A 654 16.37 9.22 -16.41
CA GLY A 654 17.32 9.62 -17.44
C GLY A 654 18.74 9.27 -17.03
N ASN A 655 19.46 10.24 -16.48
CA ASN A 655 20.83 10.05 -16.00
C ASN A 655 20.91 9.88 -14.47
N SER A 656 19.77 9.66 -13.82
CA SER A 656 19.63 9.51 -12.37
C SER A 656 19.74 8.05 -11.93
N MET A 657 20.19 7.87 -10.69
CA MET A 657 20.15 6.60 -9.99
C MET A 657 19.71 6.82 -8.55
N THR A 658 18.79 5.99 -8.08
CA THR A 658 18.43 5.92 -6.67
C THR A 658 19.28 4.87 -5.97
N LEU A 659 19.88 5.24 -4.84
CA LEU A 659 20.59 4.36 -3.93
C LEU A 659 19.74 4.23 -2.66
N SER A 660 19.01 3.13 -2.56
CA SER A 660 18.19 2.82 -1.38
C SER A 660 19.05 2.19 -0.30
N LEU A 661 19.10 2.81 0.86
CA LEU A 661 19.71 2.27 2.07
C LEU A 661 18.66 1.52 2.88
N TYR A 662 18.93 0.26 3.17
CA TYR A 662 18.17 -0.58 4.08
C TYR A 662 18.98 -0.79 5.37
N LEU A 663 18.45 -0.30 6.49
CA LEU A 663 18.90 -0.72 7.82
C LEU A 663 18.27 -2.09 8.13
N GLY A 664 19.11 -3.09 8.42
CA GLY A 664 18.70 -4.46 8.70
C GLY A 664 19.08 -4.92 10.10
N ARG A 665 19.81 -6.05 10.19
CA ARG A 665 20.23 -6.66 11.46
C ARG A 665 20.87 -5.63 12.40
N GLY A 666 20.50 -5.67 13.68
CA GLY A 666 20.94 -4.71 14.69
C GLY A 666 19.98 -3.55 14.92
N GLU A 667 18.96 -3.40 14.07
CA GLU A 667 17.82 -2.51 14.30
C GLU A 667 17.05 -2.92 15.57
N VAL A 668 16.75 -1.93 16.42
CA VAL A 668 16.09 -2.13 17.71
C VAL A 668 14.61 -1.74 17.68
N SER A 669 14.23 -0.84 16.78
CA SER A 669 12.84 -0.40 16.60
C SER A 669 11.91 -1.58 16.27
N ARG A 670 10.71 -1.62 16.85
CA ARG A 670 9.70 -2.67 16.59
C ARG A 670 8.30 -2.08 16.54
N GLY A 671 7.50 -2.59 15.62
CA GLY A 671 6.14 -2.15 15.37
C GLY A 671 5.08 -3.15 15.85
N ARG A 672 3.84 -2.87 15.43
CA ARG A 672 2.67 -3.71 15.70
C ARG A 672 1.68 -3.67 14.54
N THR A 673 1.24 -4.84 14.08
CA THR A 673 0.09 -4.97 13.19
C THR A 673 -1.16 -5.42 13.95
N THR A 674 -2.30 -4.87 13.56
CA THR A 674 -3.61 -5.12 14.20
C THR A 674 -4.68 -5.39 13.17
N ILE A 675 -5.75 -6.06 13.59
CA ILE A 675 -6.93 -6.29 12.78
C ILE A 675 -8.00 -5.23 13.08
N GLN A 676 -8.62 -4.71 12.03
CA GLN A 676 -9.75 -3.77 12.12
C GLN A 676 -11.09 -4.52 12.14
N LYS A 677 -12.19 -3.79 12.40
CA LYS A 677 -13.54 -4.37 12.45
C LYS A 677 -13.98 -4.99 11.10
N GLY A 678 -13.52 -4.42 9.97
CA GLY A 678 -13.66 -5.00 8.63
C GLY A 678 -12.78 -6.22 8.35
N LEU A 679 -12.06 -6.70 9.37
CA LEU A 679 -11.09 -7.80 9.28
C LEU A 679 -9.88 -7.49 8.38
N ASN A 680 -9.65 -6.23 8.03
CA ASN A 680 -8.44 -5.77 7.35
C ASN A 680 -7.28 -5.64 8.35
N MET A 681 -6.07 -5.92 7.88
CA MET A 681 -4.84 -5.78 8.67
C MET A 681 -4.21 -4.42 8.43
N VAL A 682 -3.75 -3.78 9.50
CA VAL A 682 -3.07 -2.49 9.42
C VAL A 682 -1.80 -2.44 10.25
N VAL A 683 -0.87 -1.56 9.88
CA VAL A 683 0.30 -1.23 10.68
C VAL A 683 -0.09 -0.15 11.70
N SER A 684 -0.52 -0.58 12.89
CA SER A 684 -0.93 0.32 13.99
C SER A 684 0.23 1.02 14.70
N THR A 685 1.44 0.48 14.57
CA THR A 685 2.66 1.07 15.13
C THR A 685 3.78 0.79 14.13
N ILE A 686 4.37 1.85 13.59
CA ILE A 686 5.48 1.75 12.65
C ILE A 686 6.70 1.14 13.34
N PRO A 687 7.49 0.30 12.66
CA PRO A 687 8.65 -0.35 13.25
C PRO A 687 9.92 0.53 13.22
N TYR A 688 9.78 1.86 13.17
CA TYR A 688 10.89 2.79 12.96
C TYR A 688 10.87 3.92 13.98
N GLY A 689 12.04 4.50 14.27
CA GLY A 689 12.14 5.77 15.00
C GLY A 689 13.13 5.81 16.17
N ASP A 690 13.84 4.71 16.47
CA ASP A 690 14.89 4.75 17.48
C ASP A 690 16.00 5.76 17.09
N PRO A 691 16.42 6.66 18.00
CA PRO A 691 17.44 7.67 17.68
C PRO A 691 18.80 7.09 17.26
N ASN A 692 19.21 5.94 17.78
CA ASN A 692 20.49 5.31 17.44
C ASN A 692 20.41 4.60 16.09
N ASP A 693 19.27 3.98 15.78
CA ASP A 693 18.97 3.47 14.43
C ASP A 693 19.13 4.61 13.41
N LEU A 694 18.43 5.73 13.61
CA LEU A 694 18.46 6.89 12.71
C LEU A 694 19.85 7.55 12.61
N ALA A 695 20.56 7.71 13.73
CA ALA A 695 21.92 8.26 13.73
C ALA A 695 22.89 7.39 12.90
N THR A 696 22.71 6.07 12.97
CA THR A 696 23.54 5.13 12.21
C THR A 696 23.22 5.15 10.72
N VAL A 697 21.93 5.30 10.36
CA VAL A 697 21.50 5.55 8.97
C VAL A 697 22.12 6.84 8.42
N GLY A 698 22.11 7.93 9.21
CA GLY A 698 22.77 9.19 8.82
C GLY A 698 24.26 9.00 8.56
N THR A 699 24.94 8.23 9.41
CA THR A 699 26.37 7.89 9.22
C THR A 699 26.62 7.08 7.95
N ALA A 700 25.74 6.12 7.62
CA ALA A 700 25.84 5.34 6.39
C ALA A 700 25.73 6.25 5.15
N ILE A 701 24.79 7.20 5.15
CA ILE A 701 24.63 8.17 4.06
C ILE A 701 25.91 9.00 3.89
N ASP A 702 26.46 9.54 4.98
CA ASP A 702 27.72 10.31 4.94
C ASP A 702 28.89 9.45 4.42
N ASN A 703 28.97 8.19 4.84
CA ASN A 703 29.97 7.22 4.35
C ASN A 703 29.87 7.01 2.83
N MET A 704 28.65 6.89 2.30
CA MET A 704 28.41 6.69 0.87
C MET A 704 28.72 7.95 0.06
N VAL A 705 28.32 9.13 0.55
CA VAL A 705 28.69 10.43 -0.05
C VAL A 705 30.21 10.57 -0.13
N ALA A 706 30.92 10.24 0.95
CA ALA A 706 32.37 10.26 0.98
C ALA A 706 33.00 9.24 0.00
N ALA A 707 32.45 8.02 -0.08
CA ALA A 707 32.95 6.98 -0.98
C ALA A 707 32.82 7.34 -2.46
N LEU A 708 31.77 8.09 -2.84
CA LEU A 708 31.53 8.48 -4.22
C LEU A 708 32.08 9.87 -4.59
N LYS A 709 32.70 10.58 -3.64
CA LYS A 709 33.19 11.96 -3.82
C LYS A 709 34.20 12.12 -4.95
N THR A 710 35.00 11.08 -5.24
CA THR A 710 36.06 11.13 -6.26
C THR A 710 35.57 10.75 -7.65
N VAL A 711 34.29 10.41 -7.84
CA VAL A 711 33.73 10.07 -9.14
C VAL A 711 33.51 11.35 -9.96
N PRO A 712 34.26 11.58 -11.06
CA PRO A 712 34.15 12.82 -11.82
C PRO A 712 32.79 12.95 -12.48
N GLY A 713 32.12 14.10 -12.32
CA GLY A 713 30.81 14.36 -12.94
C GLY A 713 29.61 13.73 -12.23
N LEU A 714 29.81 13.13 -11.04
CA LEU A 714 28.72 12.67 -10.19
C LEU A 714 28.13 13.83 -9.40
N THR A 715 26.80 13.95 -9.44
CA THR A 715 26.04 14.92 -8.66
C THR A 715 25.17 14.19 -7.64
N TRP A 716 25.24 14.58 -6.38
CA TRP A 716 24.26 14.18 -5.37
C TRP A 716 23.05 15.11 -5.45
N ASN A 717 21.90 14.55 -5.82
CA ASN A 717 20.62 15.27 -5.82
C ASN A 717 19.98 15.20 -4.42
N LEU A 718 20.03 14.01 -3.80
CA LEU A 718 19.56 13.72 -2.46
C LEU A 718 20.58 12.83 -1.74
N PRO A 719 21.12 13.21 -0.56
CA PRO A 719 20.93 14.52 0.07
C PRO A 719 21.45 15.68 -0.82
N PRO A 720 20.80 16.86 -0.77
CA PRO A 720 21.30 18.06 -1.43
C PRO A 720 22.73 18.41 -1.02
N PRO A 721 23.53 19.04 -1.92
CA PRO A 721 24.89 19.43 -1.60
C PRO A 721 24.99 20.29 -0.34
N GLY A 722 25.88 19.91 0.59
CA GLY A 722 26.11 20.62 1.84
C GLY A 722 25.25 20.16 3.03
N GLN A 723 24.30 19.25 2.82
CA GLN A 723 23.51 18.63 3.88
C GLN A 723 24.12 17.29 4.29
N ASN A 724 24.36 17.08 5.59
CA ASN A 724 24.81 15.77 6.09
C ASN A 724 23.64 14.78 6.25
N GLY A 725 23.94 13.49 6.44
CA GLY A 725 22.93 12.44 6.53
C GLY A 725 21.93 12.64 7.66
N SER A 726 22.36 13.14 8.82
CA SER A 726 21.46 13.42 9.95
C SER A 726 20.50 14.57 9.66
N GLU A 727 20.98 15.63 9.02
CA GLU A 727 20.14 16.74 8.56
C GLU A 727 19.17 16.30 7.48
N TYR A 728 19.61 15.43 6.55
CA TYR A 728 18.76 14.90 5.50
C TYR A 728 17.62 14.05 6.05
N LEU A 729 17.90 13.15 6.99
CA LEU A 729 16.86 12.33 7.62
C LEU A 729 15.77 13.16 8.30
N LYS A 730 16.10 14.33 8.86
CA LYS A 730 15.09 15.23 9.45
C LYS A 730 14.13 15.84 8.44
N THR A 731 14.46 15.80 7.15
CA THR A 731 13.61 16.28 6.05
C THR A 731 12.70 15.19 5.48
N ILE A 732 12.83 13.95 5.95
CA ILE A 732 12.06 12.79 5.47
C ILE A 732 11.11 12.38 6.59
N ASP A 733 9.81 12.38 6.31
CA ASP A 733 8.83 11.90 7.28
C ASP A 733 8.99 10.41 7.53
N LEU A 734 9.04 10.01 8.80
CA LEU A 734 9.01 8.60 9.19
C LEU A 734 7.58 8.07 9.08
N ASN A 735 7.32 7.24 8.08
CA ASN A 735 6.04 6.59 7.89
C ASN A 735 6.22 5.12 7.44
N TYR A 736 5.12 4.36 7.41
CA TYR A 736 5.13 2.98 6.90
C TYR A 736 5.35 2.90 5.39
N ALA A 737 5.07 3.99 4.65
CA ALA A 737 5.21 4.09 3.20
C ALA A 737 6.66 4.37 2.73
N ASN A 738 7.61 4.65 3.64
CA ASN A 738 9.02 4.80 3.31
C ASN A 738 9.64 3.51 2.72
N CYS A 739 8.90 2.40 2.74
CA CYS A 739 9.24 1.14 2.10
C CYS A 739 9.01 1.10 0.58
N CYS A 740 8.33 2.09 -0.02
CA CYS A 740 8.09 2.09 -1.47
C CYS A 740 8.19 3.53 -2.00
N GLY A 741 9.41 3.96 -2.33
CA GLY A 741 9.61 5.07 -3.25
C GLY A 741 9.21 4.64 -4.65
N TYR A 742 7.91 4.67 -4.93
CA TYR A 742 7.32 4.65 -6.28
C TYR A 742 6.13 5.60 -6.31
#